data_AF-A0A6L8HDP1-F1
#
_entry.id   AF-A0A6L8HDP1-F1
#
_cell.length_a   1.000
_cell.length_b   1.000
_cell.length_c   1.000
_cell.angle_alpha   90.00
_cell.angle_beta   90.00
_cell.angle_gamma   90.00
#
_symmetry.space_group_name_H-M   'P 1'
#
loop_
_entity.id
_entity.type
_entity.pdbx_description
1 polymer ?
#
loop_
_entity_poly.entity_id
_entity_poly.type
_entity_poly.pdbx_seq_one_letter_code
_entity_poly.pdbx_strand_id
1 'polypeptide(L)'
;MDVGPTHLARVPKAFSELQCKEDITKCRVLFTFRLRRASLTRLPSASVLLAALVIAVGCTDSPSRNGSRQPDPYWENPAVFAENREPPHASFTPFPTPAGAAAGRPDDSPFRVSLNGDWKFHWVPRPDERPMDFFDPDFDASGWAEIPVPSNWEFEGYGYPVYRDEFYSFPANPPFIPHDDNPVGSYRRGFEIPAEWDGREVFINFDGVYSAFFVWVNGEYIGYSEGSRTPAEFRITEAVRPGSNLLAVQVYRWSDGSYIESQDFWRVSGIDRDVYLLSRPTTYLRDFFAEAELDDDYENGRLRLTVNLANRGLGSAGRHEVRFELRDPEGRPVWEEPQVLVVDVPAGGEAEATGDRSVERPLHWTAETPALYRLIMWVTGPEGETTEAVAVGGSGGEIAEAVSTRVGFRRVEIVDGILTVNGQPITVRGVNRHEHDPDRAHVVDEESMIEDIRLMKQLNINAVRAAHYPNVPRWYQLTDLYGLYVVDEANIESHGMGFEPGVTLAGRPVWRAAHMDRTVRMVERDKNHPSIIIWSLGNEAGDGENFDSTAAWIRERDPSRPILYEPSEERNNIDIVAPMYVRPYWLERYARSGADKPFLLVEYAHAMGNSVGNLADYWAVIDAHPQLQGGFIWDWVDQAMRATDERGREYWAYGGDFGPAGMRNDGNFLVNGLVSADRQLHPHAWEVKKVYQPVGIAMVYGNPHRIVIENRRAFTDLSDLELTWELAFDGFVRSGALPHLATAPGASDTLTLQGLPNPKLKPGVEKLLAITLRRREAIWTTLGPRQAPLVPAGHVVAREQFWMGLAPPEQGPLPGGPLRTQETPDAIQVSGDDFTLGFDRGTGTLVSMRVNARDLLLSGPAPNFWRAPTDNDYGSGMPVRSGVWRRAGRPPSRHLDSMTVEAAPDGGPVTVTSHFTLRSIDARYTLSHQVHPDGTTAISAHLSDVDEDLPEMPRFGTLLTLPGSLDQVEWYGRGPHENYWDRRTGAAVGRYSAPLSELVHSYVRPQETGTRTDTRWVAVTDGSGTGLLVTGLPAVSFSALPYTLEDLDAGETKAQRHWADLVPRDEVTLTVDYRQQGVGGDDSWGAVPHHEYTLWPREMGFRFLLRPLRPGEDPGPLARERMPDAGAAEAVTGRSLAYDHFGEANRVAHLARGRPVEVVPASSSRYSAAGDAGLVDGIRGSIDRRGGHWQGYRADEVTAVIELGGGAEAIAVPVEAVKVGFLQHPGSGVYWPRRVEVEVSEDGEGFGE
;
A
#
# COMPACT_ATOMS: atom_id res chain seq x y z
N MET A 1 -26.42 22.37 -35.15
CA MET A 1 -26.86 23.27 -34.06
C MET A 1 -25.99 24.54 -34.06
N ASP A 2 -26.59 25.73 -34.05
CA ASP A 2 -25.87 27.02 -33.91
C ASP A 2 -25.69 27.36 -32.42
N VAL A 3 -24.44 27.52 -31.99
CA VAL A 3 -24.10 27.86 -30.61
C VAL A 3 -23.90 29.38 -30.53
N GLY A 4 -24.93 30.11 -30.09
CA GLY A 4 -24.95 31.57 -30.06
C GLY A 4 -23.81 32.20 -29.23
N PRO A 5 -23.39 33.45 -29.53
CA PRO A 5 -22.30 34.11 -28.81
C PRO A 5 -22.76 34.56 -27.43
N THR A 6 -22.32 33.86 -26.37
CA THR A 6 -22.45 34.34 -24.99
C THR A 6 -21.24 35.17 -24.60
N HIS A 7 -21.50 36.32 -23.97
CA HIS A 7 -20.50 37.28 -23.50
C HIS A 7 -19.55 36.67 -22.45
N LEU A 8 -18.38 37.30 -22.30
CA LEU A 8 -17.22 37.05 -21.41
C LEU A 8 -17.52 36.92 -19.90
N ALA A 9 -18.55 36.19 -19.48
CA ALA A 9 -18.83 35.83 -18.09
C ALA A 9 -18.67 34.31 -17.90
N ARG A 10 -18.12 33.87 -16.75
CA ARG A 10 -17.99 32.46 -16.36
C ARG A 10 -19.38 31.78 -16.38
N VAL A 11 -19.68 31.02 -17.43
CA VAL A 11 -20.85 30.13 -17.49
C VAL A 11 -20.34 28.69 -17.65
N PRO A 12 -20.59 27.76 -16.71
CA PRO A 12 -20.47 26.35 -16.99
C PRO A 12 -21.77 25.84 -17.65
N LYS A 13 -21.60 25.21 -18.83
CA LYS A 13 -22.52 24.32 -19.57
C LYS A 13 -23.61 24.95 -20.46
N ALA A 14 -23.52 24.59 -21.73
CA ALA A 14 -24.63 24.09 -22.53
C ALA A 14 -24.24 22.69 -23.03
N PHE A 15 -25.04 21.67 -22.72
CA PHE A 15 -24.95 20.39 -23.41
C PHE A 15 -25.84 20.50 -24.65
N SER A 16 -25.31 20.14 -25.81
CA SER A 16 -26.16 19.82 -26.97
C SER A 16 -26.49 18.33 -26.89
N GLU A 17 -27.78 18.01 -26.78
CA GLU A 17 -28.29 16.63 -26.82
C GLU A 17 -29.04 16.46 -28.14
N LEU A 18 -28.57 15.55 -28.98
CA LEU A 18 -29.28 15.09 -30.18
C LEU A 18 -29.79 13.68 -29.90
N GLN A 19 -31.09 13.48 -30.09
CA GLN A 19 -31.73 12.16 -29.95
C GLN A 19 -31.68 11.46 -31.31
N CYS A 20 -31.11 10.26 -31.32
CA CYS A 20 -31.11 9.36 -32.48
C CYS A 20 -31.99 8.15 -32.11
N LYS A 21 -32.66 7.52 -33.08
CA LYS A 21 -33.56 6.37 -32.83
C LYS A 21 -33.34 5.26 -33.85
N GLU A 22 -32.09 4.92 -34.15
CA GLU A 22 -31.76 3.95 -35.20
C GLU A 22 -30.57 3.04 -34.80
N ASP A 23 -30.43 1.91 -35.49
CA ASP A 23 -29.31 0.96 -35.34
C ASP A 23 -28.10 1.49 -36.13
N ILE A 24 -27.14 2.08 -35.43
CA ILE A 24 -26.07 2.89 -36.02
C ILE A 24 -24.72 2.18 -35.95
N THR A 25 -24.05 2.04 -37.08
CA THR A 25 -22.72 1.43 -37.20
C THR A 25 -21.59 2.45 -37.00
N LYS A 26 -21.74 3.69 -37.50
CA LYS A 26 -20.80 4.80 -37.26
C LYS A 26 -21.52 6.10 -36.93
N CYS A 27 -20.94 6.90 -36.04
CA CYS A 27 -21.39 8.27 -35.75
C CYS A 27 -20.29 9.27 -36.12
N ARG A 28 -20.62 10.29 -36.92
CA ARG A 28 -19.73 11.38 -37.30
C ARG A 28 -20.18 12.66 -36.63
N VAL A 29 -19.26 13.35 -35.98
CA VAL A 29 -19.50 14.65 -35.33
C VAL A 29 -18.54 15.68 -35.89
N LEU A 30 -19.06 16.77 -36.45
CA LEU A 30 -18.29 17.90 -36.97
C LEU A 30 -18.47 19.14 -36.08
N PHE A 31 -17.36 19.76 -35.71
CA PHE A 31 -17.28 20.97 -34.90
C PHE A 31 -16.67 22.10 -35.73
N THR A 32 -17.38 23.22 -35.92
CA THR A 32 -16.88 24.41 -36.64
C THR A 32 -16.62 25.56 -35.66
N PHE A 33 -15.41 26.12 -35.67
CA PHE A 33 -14.94 27.23 -34.86
C PHE A 33 -14.70 28.49 -35.72
N ARG A 34 -14.88 29.70 -35.17
CA ARG A 34 -14.47 30.96 -35.83
C ARG A 34 -13.82 31.92 -34.85
N LEU A 35 -12.54 32.23 -35.08
CA LEU A 35 -11.76 33.17 -34.28
C LEU A 35 -11.66 34.54 -34.96
N ARG A 36 -11.76 35.64 -34.19
CA ARG A 36 -11.25 36.97 -34.59
C ARG A 36 -9.90 37.18 -33.92
N ARG A 37 -8.81 37.28 -34.69
CA ARG A 37 -7.49 37.63 -34.19
C ARG A 37 -7.46 39.08 -33.70
N ALA A 38 -7.07 39.31 -32.46
CA ALA A 38 -6.46 40.58 -32.03
C ALA A 38 -4.94 40.46 -32.19
N SER A 39 -4.34 41.37 -32.96
CA SER A 39 -2.89 41.44 -33.15
C SER A 39 -2.20 42.00 -31.92
N LEU A 40 -1.24 41.26 -31.35
CA LEU A 40 -0.23 41.81 -30.45
C LEU A 40 1.15 41.48 -31.02
N THR A 41 1.93 42.54 -31.17
CA THR A 41 3.28 42.60 -31.73
C THR A 41 4.29 41.91 -30.82
N ARG A 42 5.18 41.11 -31.42
CA ARG A 42 6.38 40.54 -30.79
C ARG A 42 7.58 41.49 -31.00
N LEU A 43 8.46 41.55 -30.01
CA LEU A 43 9.85 42.02 -30.13
C LEU A 43 10.81 40.84 -29.85
N PRO A 44 12.07 40.90 -30.33
CA PRO A 44 12.76 39.73 -30.86
C PRO A 44 13.74 39.05 -29.91
N SER A 45 14.01 37.81 -30.27
CA SER A 45 15.05 36.88 -29.81
C SER A 45 16.47 37.30 -30.19
N ALA A 46 17.46 36.85 -29.40
CA ALA A 46 18.84 36.69 -29.83
C ALA A 46 19.43 35.41 -29.23
N SER A 47 20.00 34.58 -30.10
CA SER A 47 20.86 33.42 -29.79
C SER A 47 22.19 33.64 -30.50
N VAL A 48 23.35 33.41 -29.86
CA VAL A 48 24.59 32.96 -30.54
C VAL A 48 25.43 32.11 -29.59
N LEU A 49 26.06 31.10 -30.19
CA LEU A 49 26.83 29.97 -29.70
C LEU A 49 28.37 30.24 -29.60
N LEU A 50 29.03 29.40 -28.76
CA LEU A 50 30.36 28.75 -28.88
C LEU A 50 31.71 29.51 -28.78
N ALA A 51 32.59 29.07 -27.86
CA ALA A 51 33.81 28.24 -28.11
C ALA A 51 35.04 28.52 -27.19
N ALA A 52 35.77 27.43 -26.92
CA ALA A 52 36.95 27.14 -26.07
C ALA A 52 38.24 28.01 -26.19
N LEU A 53 39.13 27.99 -25.16
CA LEU A 53 40.38 27.17 -25.08
C LEU A 53 41.34 27.57 -23.91
N VAL A 54 41.74 26.58 -23.09
CA VAL A 54 43.06 26.23 -22.45
C VAL A 54 44.09 27.31 -22.01
N ILE A 55 44.68 27.17 -20.79
CA ILE A 55 46.10 26.85 -20.46
C ILE A 55 46.35 26.86 -18.92
N ALA A 56 46.60 25.65 -18.39
CA ALA A 56 47.68 25.14 -17.53
C ALA A 56 48.39 25.88 -16.34
N VAL A 57 48.68 25.01 -15.35
CA VAL A 57 49.83 24.88 -14.39
C VAL A 57 49.71 25.51 -12.99
N GLY A 58 49.84 24.64 -11.98
CA GLY A 58 50.28 24.98 -10.63
C GLY A 58 50.34 23.76 -9.69
N CYS A 59 51.33 22.87 -9.88
CA CYS A 59 51.68 21.82 -8.91
C CYS A 59 52.42 22.42 -7.71
N THR A 60 52.08 21.98 -6.49
CA THR A 60 53.06 21.78 -5.41
C THR A 60 52.65 20.58 -4.56
N ASP A 61 53.42 19.51 -4.71
CA ASP A 61 53.45 18.33 -3.83
C ASP A 61 53.87 18.70 -2.39
N SER A 62 53.25 18.05 -1.42
CA SER A 62 53.75 17.97 -0.04
C SER A 62 53.88 16.50 0.34
N PRO A 63 55.02 16.07 0.91
CA PRO A 63 55.38 14.66 1.02
C PRO A 63 54.59 13.95 2.13
N SER A 64 54.08 12.78 1.77
CA SER A 64 53.46 11.79 2.63
C SER A 64 54.43 11.35 3.74
N ARG A 65 53.95 11.44 4.99
CA ARG A 65 54.56 10.73 6.11
C ARG A 65 54.00 9.31 6.12
N ASN A 66 54.84 8.35 5.73
CA ASN A 66 54.63 6.94 6.00
C ASN A 66 54.61 6.70 7.51
N GLY A 67 53.41 6.61 8.08
CA GLY A 67 53.15 5.87 9.30
C GLY A 67 52.79 4.45 8.91
N SER A 68 53.51 3.47 9.45
CA SER A 68 53.20 2.05 9.34
C SER A 68 51.79 1.79 9.88
N ARG A 69 50.80 1.65 9.00
CA ARG A 69 49.45 1.20 9.34
C ARG A 69 49.55 -0.30 9.65
N GLN A 70 49.11 -0.69 10.84
CA GLN A 70 48.76 -2.09 11.12
C GLN A 70 47.71 -2.51 10.07
N PRO A 71 47.68 -3.79 9.63
CA PRO A 71 46.59 -4.25 8.75
C PRO A 71 45.25 -3.89 9.38
N ASP A 72 44.38 -3.21 8.62
CA ASP A 72 43.05 -2.79 9.07
C ASP A 72 42.27 -4.05 9.54
N PRO A 73 41.46 -3.95 10.61
CA PRO A 73 40.68 -5.09 11.10
C PRO A 73 39.73 -5.60 10.01
N TYR A 74 39.37 -6.90 10.06
CA TYR A 74 38.50 -7.56 9.07
C TYR A 74 37.24 -6.74 8.75
N TRP A 75 36.63 -6.14 9.77
CA TRP A 75 35.39 -5.35 9.72
C TRP A 75 35.55 -3.88 9.28
N GLU A 76 36.73 -3.47 8.77
CA GLU A 76 36.96 -2.18 8.08
C GLU A 76 37.62 -2.38 6.72
N ASN A 77 37.39 -3.53 6.07
CA ASN A 77 37.98 -3.87 4.79
C ASN A 77 36.94 -4.51 3.86
N PRO A 78 36.33 -3.75 2.92
CA PRO A 78 35.26 -4.24 2.05
C PRO A 78 35.69 -5.30 1.03
N ALA A 79 36.99 -5.63 0.97
CA ALA A 79 37.50 -6.78 0.23
C ALA A 79 37.50 -8.09 1.04
N VAL A 80 37.26 -8.03 2.36
CA VAL A 80 37.28 -9.17 3.29
C VAL A 80 35.94 -9.25 4.03
N PHE A 81 34.90 -9.66 3.32
CA PHE A 81 33.55 -9.86 3.86
C PHE A 81 33.27 -11.33 4.26
N ALA A 82 34.19 -12.23 3.98
CA ALA A 82 34.10 -13.65 4.33
C ALA A 82 35.47 -14.32 4.37
N GLU A 83 35.65 -15.25 5.30
CA GLU A 83 36.80 -16.17 5.37
C GLU A 83 36.30 -17.57 5.73
N ASN A 84 36.72 -18.59 4.98
CA ASN A 84 36.35 -20.00 5.15
C ASN A 84 34.84 -20.32 5.11
N ARG A 85 34.01 -19.37 4.64
CA ARG A 85 32.59 -19.61 4.38
C ARG A 85 32.42 -20.48 3.14
N GLU A 86 31.55 -21.49 3.21
CA GLU A 86 31.22 -22.32 2.05
C GLU A 86 30.53 -21.49 0.94
N PRO A 87 30.71 -21.85 -0.35
CA PRO A 87 30.02 -21.19 -1.45
C PRO A 87 28.49 -21.31 -1.30
N PRO A 88 27.71 -20.28 -1.68
CA PRO A 88 26.26 -20.32 -1.53
C PRO A 88 25.63 -21.44 -2.38
N HIS A 89 24.52 -21.98 -1.90
CA HIS A 89 23.73 -23.03 -2.53
C HIS A 89 22.26 -22.85 -2.19
N ALA A 90 21.38 -23.57 -2.89
CA ALA A 90 19.94 -23.53 -2.65
C ALA A 90 19.59 -23.96 -1.22
N SER A 91 18.51 -23.41 -0.67
CA SER A 91 18.00 -23.83 0.65
C SER A 91 17.40 -25.24 0.60
N PHE A 92 17.95 -26.20 1.35
CA PHE A 92 17.37 -27.54 1.52
C PHE A 92 17.88 -28.22 2.79
N THR A 93 17.24 -29.33 3.18
CA THR A 93 17.68 -30.18 4.29
C THR A 93 17.91 -31.61 3.80
N PRO A 94 19.07 -32.23 4.08
CA PRO A 94 19.33 -33.62 3.73
C PRO A 94 18.59 -34.57 4.68
N PHE A 95 18.17 -35.72 4.17
CA PHE A 95 17.53 -36.81 4.89
C PHE A 95 18.17 -38.16 4.52
N PRO A 96 18.02 -39.20 5.35
CA PRO A 96 18.55 -40.52 5.03
C PRO A 96 17.81 -41.24 3.88
N THR A 97 16.55 -40.87 3.61
CA THR A 97 15.71 -41.58 2.64
C THR A 97 14.85 -40.62 1.81
N PRO A 98 14.49 -40.97 0.57
CA PRO A 98 13.57 -40.19 -0.26
C PRO A 98 12.20 -39.96 0.41
N ALA A 99 11.67 -40.98 1.09
CA ALA A 99 10.40 -40.87 1.81
C ALA A 99 10.49 -39.88 2.99
N GLY A 100 11.60 -39.90 3.73
CA GLY A 100 11.90 -38.91 4.77
C GLY A 100 12.00 -37.51 4.20
N ALA A 101 12.75 -37.33 3.12
CA ALA A 101 12.87 -36.04 2.43
C ALA A 101 11.53 -35.49 1.93
N ALA A 102 10.62 -36.37 1.49
CA ALA A 102 9.33 -35.98 0.96
C ALA A 102 8.32 -35.53 2.04
N ALA A 103 8.38 -36.12 3.24
CA ALA A 103 7.40 -35.91 4.30
C ALA A 103 7.92 -35.04 5.47
N GLY A 104 9.23 -35.06 5.74
CA GLY A 104 9.83 -34.45 6.92
C GLY A 104 9.96 -32.93 6.83
N ARG A 105 9.83 -32.27 7.98
CA ARG A 105 10.27 -30.89 8.17
C ARG A 105 11.78 -30.87 8.45
N PRO A 106 12.48 -29.74 8.27
CA PRO A 106 13.91 -29.65 8.53
C PRO A 106 14.36 -30.21 9.89
N ASP A 107 13.61 -29.92 10.97
CA ASP A 107 13.92 -30.43 12.32
C ASP A 107 13.67 -31.93 12.51
N ASP A 108 12.93 -32.58 11.60
CA ASP A 108 12.66 -34.01 11.68
C ASP A 108 13.82 -34.84 11.07
N SER A 109 14.82 -34.20 10.45
CA SER A 109 15.97 -34.88 9.87
C SER A 109 17.02 -35.26 10.93
N PRO A 110 17.48 -36.52 11.00
CA PRO A 110 18.59 -36.91 11.88
C PRO A 110 19.95 -36.35 11.41
N PHE A 111 20.00 -35.70 10.25
CA PHE A 111 21.18 -35.00 9.74
C PHE A 111 21.20 -33.51 10.08
N ARG A 112 20.23 -33.03 10.87
CA ARG A 112 20.17 -31.63 11.33
C ARG A 112 19.99 -31.59 12.85
N VAL A 113 20.76 -30.72 13.52
CA VAL A 113 20.61 -30.45 14.96
C VAL A 113 20.51 -28.95 15.16
N SER A 114 19.36 -28.48 15.68
CA SER A 114 19.21 -27.07 16.04
C SER A 114 20.13 -26.69 17.21
N LEU A 115 20.73 -25.52 17.13
CA LEU A 115 21.48 -24.89 18.22
C LEU A 115 20.73 -23.69 18.82
N ASN A 116 19.46 -23.45 18.43
CA ASN A 116 18.62 -22.43 19.04
C ASN A 116 18.37 -22.72 20.53
N GLY A 117 18.02 -21.67 21.28
CA GLY A 117 17.80 -21.71 22.73
C GLY A 117 18.80 -20.83 23.48
N ASP A 118 19.04 -21.13 24.75
CA ASP A 118 19.85 -20.27 25.63
C ASP A 118 21.36 -20.46 25.43
N TRP A 119 22.07 -19.36 25.20
CA TRP A 119 23.51 -19.29 25.04
C TRP A 119 24.12 -18.42 26.13
N LYS A 120 25.34 -18.75 26.60
CA LYS A 120 26.09 -17.84 27.47
C LYS A 120 26.45 -16.59 26.69
N PHE A 121 26.25 -15.42 27.29
CA PHE A 121 26.38 -14.14 26.60
C PHE A 121 27.10 -13.10 27.46
N HIS A 122 27.98 -12.35 26.80
CA HIS A 122 28.70 -11.22 27.38
C HIS A 122 28.77 -10.06 26.39
N TRP A 123 28.19 -8.93 26.77
CA TRP A 123 28.12 -7.72 25.97
C TRP A 123 29.09 -6.67 26.49
N VAL A 124 29.75 -5.96 25.57
CA VAL A 124 30.57 -4.78 25.89
C VAL A 124 30.24 -3.63 24.94
N PRO A 125 30.34 -2.37 25.38
CA PRO A 125 30.02 -1.21 24.56
C PRO A 125 31.06 -0.93 23.47
N ARG A 126 32.30 -1.41 23.64
CA ARG A 126 33.44 -1.09 22.76
C ARG A 126 34.26 -2.32 22.43
N PRO A 127 34.84 -2.44 21.21
CA PRO A 127 35.61 -3.61 20.81
C PRO A 127 36.86 -3.89 21.66
N ASP A 128 37.51 -2.88 22.23
CA ASP A 128 38.70 -3.03 23.06
C ASP A 128 38.44 -3.62 24.45
N GLU A 129 37.16 -3.68 24.87
CA GLU A 129 36.72 -4.23 26.15
C GLU A 129 36.29 -5.71 26.06
N ARG A 130 36.19 -6.25 24.84
CA ARG A 130 35.70 -7.62 24.64
C ARG A 130 36.67 -8.65 25.23
N PRO A 131 36.18 -9.81 25.71
CA PRO A 131 37.07 -10.88 26.15
C PRO A 131 37.81 -11.46 24.95
N MET A 132 39.15 -11.49 25.02
CA MET A 132 40.02 -11.87 23.90
C MET A 132 40.30 -13.37 23.83
N ASP A 133 40.00 -14.12 24.87
CA ASP A 133 40.29 -15.54 25.08
C ASP A 133 39.04 -16.38 25.39
N PHE A 134 37.84 -15.80 25.24
CA PHE A 134 36.57 -16.47 25.58
C PHE A 134 36.27 -17.73 24.77
N PHE A 135 36.89 -17.88 23.60
CA PHE A 135 36.77 -19.07 22.75
C PHE A 135 37.52 -20.28 23.32
N ASP A 136 38.46 -20.08 24.26
CA ASP A 136 39.19 -21.15 24.92
C ASP A 136 38.21 -22.06 25.70
N PRO A 137 38.24 -23.40 25.48
CA PRO A 137 37.45 -24.35 26.26
C PRO A 137 37.59 -24.22 27.78
N ASP A 138 38.76 -23.79 28.27
CA ASP A 138 39.06 -23.66 29.70
C ASP A 138 38.63 -22.30 30.29
N PHE A 139 38.13 -21.36 29.47
CA PHE A 139 37.61 -20.07 29.96
C PHE A 139 36.38 -20.27 30.84
N ASP A 140 36.36 -19.66 32.03
CA ASP A 140 35.21 -19.71 32.95
C ASP A 140 34.15 -18.66 32.59
N ALA A 141 33.10 -19.09 31.88
CA ALA A 141 31.91 -18.28 31.58
C ALA A 141 30.73 -18.57 32.52
N SER A 142 30.95 -19.21 33.67
CA SER A 142 29.85 -19.54 34.61
C SER A 142 29.14 -18.29 35.14
N GLY A 143 29.84 -17.16 35.22
CA GLY A 143 29.29 -15.86 35.61
C GLY A 143 28.63 -15.06 34.47
N TRP A 144 28.63 -15.56 33.23
CA TRP A 144 27.97 -14.89 32.11
C TRP A 144 26.45 -15.07 32.18
N ALA A 145 25.73 -14.07 31.67
CA ALA A 145 24.29 -14.15 31.47
C ALA A 145 23.93 -15.18 30.40
N GLU A 146 22.65 -15.49 30.27
CA GLU A 146 22.10 -16.26 29.16
C GLU A 146 21.27 -15.36 28.26
N ILE A 147 21.29 -15.62 26.96
CA ILE A 147 20.47 -14.94 25.94
C ILE A 147 19.82 -15.99 25.03
N PRO A 148 18.54 -15.84 24.66
CA PRO A 148 17.93 -16.71 23.65
C PRO A 148 18.55 -16.45 22.27
N VAL A 149 18.73 -17.51 21.48
CA VAL A 149 19.11 -17.44 20.07
C VAL A 149 18.05 -18.17 19.25
N PRO A 150 17.45 -17.53 18.22
CA PRO A 150 17.72 -16.17 17.75
C PRO A 150 17.12 -15.06 18.63
N SER A 151 17.79 -13.89 18.67
CA SER A 151 17.28 -12.65 19.27
C SER A 151 18.07 -11.43 18.78
N ASN A 152 17.46 -10.25 18.91
CA ASN A 152 18.17 -8.98 18.87
C ASN A 152 18.49 -8.54 20.30
N TRP A 153 19.79 -8.35 20.64
CA TRP A 153 20.19 -8.15 22.04
C TRP A 153 19.61 -6.88 22.67
N GLU A 154 19.20 -5.90 21.85
CA GLU A 154 18.57 -4.65 22.29
C GLU A 154 17.25 -4.91 23.03
N PHE A 155 16.52 -5.94 22.62
CA PHE A 155 15.25 -6.34 23.24
C PHE A 155 15.44 -7.38 24.36
N GLU A 156 16.66 -7.86 24.57
CA GLU A 156 17.07 -8.69 25.70
C GLU A 156 17.77 -7.88 26.81
N GLY A 157 17.78 -6.54 26.70
CA GLY A 157 18.27 -5.62 27.72
C GLY A 157 19.70 -5.11 27.55
N TYR A 158 20.33 -5.33 26.39
CA TYR A 158 21.71 -4.88 26.12
C TYR A 158 21.75 -3.75 25.09
N GLY A 159 22.36 -2.62 25.42
CA GLY A 159 22.38 -1.47 24.53
C GLY A 159 20.98 -0.87 24.31
N TYR A 160 20.72 -0.35 23.11
CA TYR A 160 19.43 0.20 22.72
C TYR A 160 19.26 0.18 21.19
N PRO A 161 18.02 0.03 20.69
CA PRO A 161 17.73 0.10 19.27
C PRO A 161 17.84 1.55 18.80
N VAL A 162 18.29 1.75 17.56
CA VAL A 162 18.40 3.09 16.96
C VAL A 162 17.57 3.12 15.70
N TYR A 163 16.73 4.14 15.53
CA TYR A 163 16.02 4.35 14.27
C TYR A 163 16.61 5.56 13.54
N ARG A 164 17.02 5.32 12.29
CA ARG A 164 17.39 6.35 11.30
C ARG A 164 16.96 5.90 9.92
N ASP A 165 16.41 6.85 9.16
CA ASP A 165 16.01 6.73 7.76
C ASP A 165 17.27 6.83 6.86
N GLU A 166 17.47 7.93 6.14
CA GLU A 166 18.54 8.08 5.14
C GLU A 166 19.96 8.04 5.76
N PHE A 167 20.12 8.47 7.00
CA PHE A 167 21.45 8.68 7.58
C PHE A 167 21.97 7.50 8.39
N TYR A 168 23.27 7.22 8.26
CA TYR A 168 23.97 6.30 9.16
C TYR A 168 23.84 6.74 10.65
N SER A 169 23.82 5.73 11.51
CA SER A 169 23.87 5.91 12.97
C SER A 169 25.27 6.26 13.48
N PHE A 170 26.27 6.26 12.59
CA PHE A 170 27.67 6.59 12.83
C PHE A 170 28.20 7.54 11.73
N PRO A 171 29.37 8.19 11.89
CA PRO A 171 29.92 9.09 10.89
C PRO A 171 30.19 8.42 9.54
N ALA A 172 29.67 8.98 8.45
CA ALA A 172 29.86 8.46 7.11
C ALA A 172 31.30 8.69 6.59
N ASN A 173 32.18 7.70 6.76
CA ASN A 173 33.57 7.72 6.30
C ASN A 173 34.04 6.31 5.88
N PRO A 174 33.48 5.75 4.80
CA PRO A 174 33.73 4.35 4.44
C PRO A 174 35.21 4.08 4.11
N PRO A 175 35.78 2.94 4.54
CA PRO A 175 35.11 1.81 5.21
C PRO A 175 35.16 1.86 6.75
N PHE A 176 35.55 2.99 7.37
CA PHE A 176 35.82 3.06 8.81
C PHE A 176 34.53 3.10 9.64
N ILE A 177 34.53 2.44 10.80
CA ILE A 177 33.42 2.44 11.76
C ILE A 177 33.89 3.04 13.11
N PRO A 178 33.00 3.39 14.06
CA PRO A 178 33.41 3.95 15.34
C PRO A 178 34.01 2.88 16.27
N HIS A 179 35.23 3.07 16.77
CA HIS A 179 35.85 2.12 17.73
C HIS A 179 35.47 2.42 19.18
N ASP A 180 34.94 3.61 19.45
CA ASP A 180 34.50 4.09 20.76
C ASP A 180 33.01 3.84 21.05
N ASP A 181 32.24 3.45 20.03
CA ASP A 181 30.81 3.08 20.11
C ASP A 181 30.45 2.02 19.05
N ASN A 182 31.06 0.85 19.17
CA ASN A 182 30.71 -0.35 18.39
C ASN A 182 30.54 -1.54 19.34
N PRO A 183 29.32 -1.73 19.87
CA PRO A 183 29.02 -2.83 20.78
C PRO A 183 29.38 -4.20 20.22
N VAL A 184 29.89 -5.06 21.10
CA VAL A 184 30.30 -6.44 20.77
C VAL A 184 29.59 -7.42 21.69
N GLY A 185 28.93 -8.41 21.10
CA GLY A 185 28.32 -9.55 21.79
C GLY A 185 29.17 -10.81 21.65
N SER A 186 29.63 -11.38 22.75
CA SER A 186 30.35 -12.66 22.79
C SER A 186 29.44 -13.77 23.28
N TYR A 187 29.23 -14.78 22.46
CA TYR A 187 28.32 -15.90 22.70
C TYR A 187 29.10 -17.21 22.90
N ARG A 188 28.66 -18.07 23.82
CA ARG A 188 29.19 -19.44 24.00
C ARG A 188 28.06 -20.45 24.18
N ARG A 189 28.17 -21.60 23.50
CA ARG A 189 27.20 -22.70 23.58
C ARG A 189 27.89 -24.05 23.53
N GLY A 190 27.62 -24.89 24.52
CA GLY A 190 27.99 -26.30 24.46
C GLY A 190 27.02 -27.06 23.55
N PHE A 191 27.55 -28.01 22.78
CA PHE A 191 26.74 -28.89 21.94
C PHE A 191 27.34 -30.29 21.86
N GLU A 192 26.55 -31.26 21.41
CA GLU A 192 26.99 -32.64 21.22
C GLU A 192 26.85 -33.04 19.74
N ILE A 193 27.83 -33.78 19.24
CA ILE A 193 27.75 -34.43 17.93
C ILE A 193 27.12 -35.82 18.13
N PRO A 194 26.00 -36.14 17.46
CA PRO A 194 25.42 -37.48 17.49
C PRO A 194 26.42 -38.56 17.08
N ALA A 195 26.38 -39.74 17.72
CA ALA A 195 27.33 -40.82 17.43
C ALA A 195 27.20 -41.34 15.99
N GLU A 196 26.01 -41.23 15.41
CA GLU A 196 25.67 -41.59 14.04
C GLU A 196 26.33 -40.67 12.99
N TRP A 197 26.98 -39.56 13.43
CA TRP A 197 27.71 -38.65 12.57
C TRP A 197 29.19 -39.01 12.41
N ASP A 198 29.66 -40.09 13.05
CA ASP A 198 31.04 -40.55 12.88
C ASP A 198 31.39 -40.83 11.41
N GLY A 199 32.55 -40.34 10.98
CA GLY A 199 33.01 -40.43 9.59
C GLY A 199 32.23 -39.57 8.56
N ARG A 200 31.31 -38.70 9.00
CA ARG A 200 30.54 -37.78 8.15
C ARG A 200 31.12 -36.37 8.20
N GLU A 201 30.82 -35.57 7.18
CA GLU A 201 31.14 -34.13 7.18
C GLU A 201 30.14 -33.38 8.07
N VAL A 202 30.64 -32.42 8.84
CA VAL A 202 29.84 -31.60 9.75
C VAL A 202 29.99 -30.13 9.38
N PHE A 203 28.85 -29.46 9.24
CA PHE A 203 28.75 -28.04 8.95
C PHE A 203 27.99 -27.33 10.05
N ILE A 204 28.31 -26.06 10.29
CA ILE A 204 27.51 -25.16 11.10
C ILE A 204 26.96 -24.04 10.21
N ASN A 205 25.67 -23.75 10.39
CA ASN A 205 24.92 -22.77 9.62
C ASN A 205 24.39 -21.68 10.55
N PHE A 206 24.60 -20.43 10.14
CA PHE A 206 23.97 -19.24 10.72
C PHE A 206 23.10 -18.60 9.65
N ASP A 207 21.78 -18.59 9.84
CA ASP A 207 20.84 -18.08 8.82
C ASP A 207 20.81 -16.54 8.72
N GLY A 208 21.31 -15.85 9.75
CA GLY A 208 21.36 -14.39 9.86
C GLY A 208 22.06 -13.94 11.13
N VAL A 209 23.03 -13.04 10.97
CA VAL A 209 23.76 -12.40 12.07
C VAL A 209 24.04 -10.96 11.64
N TYR A 210 23.60 -10.00 12.45
CA TYR A 210 23.86 -8.58 12.20
C TYR A 210 25.00 -8.06 13.10
N SER A 211 26.05 -7.40 12.60
CA SER A 211 26.36 -7.13 11.17
C SER A 211 27.52 -7.98 10.63
N ALA A 212 28.45 -8.38 11.51
CA ALA A 212 29.63 -9.19 11.19
C ALA A 212 30.04 -10.04 12.39
N PHE A 213 30.62 -11.22 12.14
CA PHE A 213 30.97 -12.13 13.22
C PHE A 213 32.14 -13.08 12.91
N PHE A 214 32.80 -13.51 13.98
CA PHE A 214 33.84 -14.54 13.98
C PHE A 214 33.35 -15.80 14.71
N VAL A 215 33.79 -16.97 14.24
CA VAL A 215 33.38 -18.27 14.78
C VAL A 215 34.58 -19.09 15.24
N TRP A 216 34.46 -19.74 16.40
CA TRP A 216 35.40 -20.72 16.91
C TRP A 216 34.69 -21.99 17.37
N VAL A 217 35.31 -23.15 17.13
CA VAL A 217 34.87 -24.44 17.67
C VAL A 217 36.02 -25.06 18.45
N ASN A 218 35.77 -25.42 19.71
CA ASN A 218 36.76 -26.00 20.62
C ASN A 218 38.07 -25.18 20.74
N GLY A 219 37.98 -23.85 20.61
CA GLY A 219 39.11 -22.92 20.65
C GLY A 219 39.84 -22.71 19.31
N GLU A 220 39.48 -23.47 18.27
CA GLU A 220 40.02 -23.30 16.92
C GLU A 220 39.21 -22.27 16.13
N TYR A 221 39.89 -21.36 15.44
CA TYR A 221 39.26 -20.36 14.58
C TYR A 221 38.72 -21.02 13.31
N ILE A 222 37.42 -20.83 13.05
CA ILE A 222 36.73 -21.42 11.90
C ILE A 222 36.64 -20.41 10.76
N GLY A 223 36.18 -19.19 11.02
CA GLY A 223 36.02 -18.19 9.96
C GLY A 223 35.34 -16.89 10.38
N TYR A 224 35.08 -16.06 9.37
CA TYR A 224 34.49 -14.72 9.47
C TYR A 224 33.41 -14.53 8.40
N SER A 225 32.37 -13.76 8.68
CA SER A 225 31.32 -13.42 7.70
C SER A 225 30.64 -12.08 7.95
N GLU A 226 30.30 -11.41 6.86
CA GLU A 226 29.39 -10.25 6.76
C GLU A 226 28.18 -10.55 5.85
N GLY A 227 27.22 -9.62 5.80
CA GLY A 227 25.99 -9.71 5.02
C GLY A 227 24.89 -10.39 5.82
N SER A 228 24.11 -9.58 6.54
CA SER A 228 23.26 -10.00 7.66
C SER A 228 21.99 -10.77 7.28
N ARG A 229 21.64 -10.82 6.00
CA ARG A 229 20.32 -11.30 5.51
C ARG A 229 20.38 -12.56 4.67
N THR A 230 21.55 -13.16 4.52
CA THR A 230 21.73 -14.47 3.87
C THR A 230 22.60 -15.37 4.75
N PRO A 231 22.49 -16.71 4.63
CA PRO A 231 23.19 -17.61 5.53
C PRO A 231 24.72 -17.54 5.39
N ALA A 232 25.41 -17.97 6.45
CA ALA A 232 26.82 -18.29 6.46
C ALA A 232 27.03 -19.72 6.97
N GLU A 233 27.59 -20.56 6.11
CA GLU A 233 27.89 -21.97 6.40
C GLU A 233 29.41 -22.17 6.51
N PHE A 234 29.84 -22.95 7.51
CA PHE A 234 31.25 -23.31 7.70
C PHE A 234 31.38 -24.82 7.92
N ARG A 235 32.35 -25.44 7.23
CA ARG A 235 32.74 -26.83 7.47
C ARG A 235 33.58 -26.90 8.76
N ILE A 236 33.15 -27.72 9.72
CA ILE A 236 33.78 -27.87 11.05
C ILE A 236 34.22 -29.30 11.37
N THR A 237 34.17 -30.21 10.39
CA THR A 237 34.49 -31.64 10.54
C THR A 237 35.79 -31.90 11.30
N GLU A 238 36.84 -31.11 11.04
CA GLU A 238 38.17 -31.28 11.63
C GLU A 238 38.29 -30.67 13.04
N ALA A 239 37.40 -29.73 13.39
CA ALA A 239 37.41 -29.02 14.67
C ALA A 239 36.50 -29.66 15.73
N VAL A 240 35.58 -30.54 15.33
CA VAL A 240 34.67 -31.25 16.24
C VAL A 240 35.26 -32.58 16.74
N ARG A 241 34.75 -33.05 17.88
CA ARG A 241 35.10 -34.35 18.49
C ARG A 241 33.85 -35.09 18.97
N PRO A 242 33.89 -36.42 19.15
CA PRO A 242 32.78 -37.16 19.75
C PRO A 242 32.40 -36.63 21.13
N GLY A 243 31.10 -36.56 21.42
CA GLY A 243 30.58 -36.03 22.69
C GLY A 243 30.55 -34.50 22.72
N SER A 244 31.02 -33.91 23.82
CA SER A 244 30.87 -32.48 24.11
C SER A 244 31.87 -31.60 23.35
N ASN A 245 31.31 -30.59 22.68
CA ASN A 245 31.98 -29.55 21.92
C ASN A 245 31.54 -28.17 22.42
N LEU A 246 32.37 -27.17 22.16
CA LEU A 246 32.09 -25.77 22.47
C LEU A 246 32.07 -24.94 21.19
N LEU A 247 31.01 -24.17 21.01
CA LEU A 247 30.90 -23.10 20.02
C LEU A 247 31.10 -21.75 20.72
N ALA A 248 31.91 -20.88 20.11
CA ALA A 248 32.06 -19.50 20.52
C ALA A 248 31.91 -18.56 19.32
N VAL A 249 31.16 -17.47 19.48
CA VAL A 249 30.87 -16.51 18.42
C VAL A 249 31.05 -15.08 18.94
N GLN A 250 31.72 -14.22 18.17
CA GLN A 250 31.88 -12.81 18.52
C GLN A 250 31.25 -11.93 17.43
N VAL A 251 30.18 -11.22 17.78
CA VAL A 251 29.35 -10.42 16.87
C VAL A 251 29.59 -8.93 17.13
N TYR A 252 29.77 -8.16 16.06
CA TYR A 252 29.96 -6.71 16.08
C TYR A 252 28.71 -6.03 15.54
N ARG A 253 28.30 -4.91 16.16
CA ARG A 253 27.16 -4.10 15.73
C ARG A 253 27.41 -3.41 14.39
N TRP A 254 28.61 -2.85 14.22
CA TRP A 254 29.02 -2.14 13.01
C TRP A 254 30.23 -2.81 12.37
N SER A 255 30.18 -2.95 11.04
CA SER A 255 31.29 -3.33 10.16
C SER A 255 31.25 -2.48 8.89
N ASP A 256 32.22 -2.63 7.99
CA ASP A 256 32.14 -1.96 6.68
C ASP A 256 30.90 -2.39 5.88
N GLY A 257 30.44 -3.64 6.01
CA GLY A 257 29.16 -4.09 5.47
C GLY A 257 27.95 -3.26 5.90
N SER A 258 27.99 -2.58 7.05
CA SER A 258 26.90 -1.69 7.50
C SER A 258 26.70 -0.47 6.57
N TYR A 259 27.69 -0.10 5.76
CA TYR A 259 27.55 0.97 4.75
C TYR A 259 26.68 0.59 3.55
N ILE A 260 26.35 -0.69 3.38
CA ILE A 260 25.44 -1.18 2.34
C ILE A 260 24.23 -1.92 2.95
N GLU A 261 23.96 -1.66 4.24
CA GLU A 261 22.78 -2.10 5.00
C GLU A 261 22.13 -0.89 5.68
N SER A 262 21.86 0.16 4.89
CA SER A 262 21.35 1.45 5.32
C SER A 262 19.81 1.60 5.23
N GLN A 263 19.05 0.51 5.25
CA GLN A 263 17.58 0.51 5.14
C GLN A 263 16.84 1.39 6.16
N ASP A 264 15.72 1.99 5.76
CA ASP A 264 14.77 2.69 6.65
C ASP A 264 14.06 1.73 7.65
N PHE A 265 14.79 1.31 8.69
CA PHE A 265 14.30 0.40 9.74
C PHE A 265 15.06 0.54 11.07
N TRP A 266 14.71 -0.30 12.05
CA TRP A 266 15.44 -0.38 13.32
C TRP A 266 16.87 -0.94 13.15
N ARG A 267 17.87 -0.21 13.64
CA ARG A 267 19.25 -0.70 13.76
C ARG A 267 19.42 -1.48 15.05
N VAL A 268 19.29 -2.79 14.94
CA VAL A 268 19.42 -3.79 16.02
C VAL A 268 20.49 -4.81 15.68
N SER A 269 20.93 -5.63 16.63
CA SER A 269 22.11 -6.49 16.46
C SER A 269 21.98 -7.83 17.15
N GLY A 270 22.81 -8.79 16.74
CA GLY A 270 22.84 -10.15 17.31
C GLY A 270 22.65 -11.24 16.26
N ILE A 271 22.45 -12.46 16.77
CA ILE A 271 22.12 -13.63 15.95
C ILE A 271 20.60 -13.67 15.83
N ASP A 272 20.06 -13.07 14.77
CA ASP A 272 18.63 -12.78 14.63
C ASP A 272 17.87 -13.82 13.78
N ARG A 273 18.55 -14.87 13.30
CA ARG A 273 17.94 -16.05 12.68
C ARG A 273 18.58 -17.35 13.19
N ASP A 274 18.01 -18.48 12.80
CA ASP A 274 18.37 -19.81 13.29
C ASP A 274 19.86 -20.15 13.17
N VAL A 275 20.33 -20.95 14.13
CA VAL A 275 21.65 -21.60 14.09
C VAL A 275 21.45 -23.11 14.20
N TYR A 276 22.12 -23.87 13.35
CA TYR A 276 22.04 -25.33 13.37
C TYR A 276 23.29 -26.01 12.81
N LEU A 277 23.44 -27.29 13.12
CA LEU A 277 24.44 -28.18 12.52
C LEU A 277 23.82 -29.02 11.42
N LEU A 278 24.60 -29.31 10.38
CA LEU A 278 24.26 -30.27 9.33
C LEU A 278 25.31 -31.37 9.23
N SER A 279 24.86 -32.60 8.99
CA SER A 279 25.72 -33.76 8.71
C SER A 279 25.52 -34.29 7.30
N ARG A 280 26.61 -34.34 6.53
CA ARG A 280 26.61 -34.81 5.14
C ARG A 280 27.50 -36.05 5.00
N PRO A 281 27.18 -36.99 4.09
CA PRO A 281 28.14 -38.03 3.72
C PRO A 281 29.39 -37.41 3.07
N THR A 282 30.47 -38.17 2.89
CA THR A 282 31.71 -37.69 2.27
C THR A 282 31.52 -37.19 0.85
N THR A 283 30.68 -37.88 0.06
CA THR A 283 30.18 -37.40 -1.24
C THR A 283 28.71 -37.03 -1.11
N TYR A 284 28.37 -35.77 -1.31
CA TYR A 284 27.03 -35.22 -1.09
C TYR A 284 26.61 -34.26 -2.21
N LEU A 285 25.31 -34.05 -2.35
CA LEU A 285 24.68 -33.03 -3.18
C LEU A 285 24.93 -31.65 -2.57
N ARG A 286 25.91 -30.92 -3.11
CA ARG A 286 26.26 -29.57 -2.67
C ARG A 286 25.14 -28.58 -3.03
N ASP A 287 24.62 -28.68 -4.25
CA ASP A 287 23.62 -27.75 -4.77
C ASP A 287 22.84 -28.35 -5.95
N PHE A 288 21.71 -27.72 -6.26
CA PHE A 288 20.95 -28.02 -7.47
C PHE A 288 20.20 -26.79 -7.98
N PHE A 289 19.94 -26.77 -9.30
CA PHE A 289 19.06 -25.81 -9.95
C PHE A 289 17.97 -26.56 -10.71
N ALA A 290 16.72 -26.34 -10.32
CA ALA A 290 15.54 -26.98 -10.87
C ALA A 290 14.71 -25.96 -11.68
N GLU A 291 14.97 -25.90 -12.98
CA GLU A 291 14.28 -25.00 -13.91
C GLU A 291 13.02 -25.72 -14.43
N ALA A 292 11.86 -25.42 -13.85
CA ALA A 292 10.56 -25.95 -14.26
C ALA A 292 9.83 -24.94 -15.18
N GLU A 293 10.18 -24.97 -16.47
CA GLU A 293 9.67 -24.03 -17.47
C GLU A 293 8.53 -24.63 -18.31
N LEU A 294 7.84 -23.77 -19.06
CA LEU A 294 6.85 -24.14 -20.06
C LEU A 294 7.40 -23.93 -21.48
N ASP A 295 6.89 -24.72 -22.44
CA ASP A 295 7.13 -24.50 -23.86
C ASP A 295 6.50 -23.18 -24.38
N ASP A 296 6.74 -22.86 -25.65
CA ASP A 296 6.31 -21.57 -26.24
C ASP A 296 4.79 -21.44 -26.39
N ASP A 297 4.07 -22.57 -26.42
CA ASP A 297 2.60 -22.61 -26.42
C ASP A 297 2.02 -22.65 -24.99
N TYR A 298 2.89 -22.67 -23.96
CA TYR A 298 2.55 -22.79 -22.56
C TYR A 298 1.71 -24.03 -22.23
N GLU A 299 1.87 -25.13 -22.96
CA GLU A 299 1.09 -26.36 -22.76
C GLU A 299 1.89 -27.45 -22.05
N ASN A 300 3.16 -27.66 -22.43
CA ASN A 300 4.00 -28.70 -21.84
C ASN A 300 5.12 -28.12 -20.99
N GLY A 301 5.53 -28.89 -19.99
CA GLY A 301 6.62 -28.54 -19.10
C GLY A 301 7.95 -29.16 -19.52
N ARG A 302 9.04 -28.46 -19.20
CA ARG A 302 10.40 -29.00 -19.19
C ARG A 302 10.98 -28.77 -17.80
N LEU A 303 11.35 -29.86 -17.12
CA LEU A 303 12.19 -29.79 -15.93
C LEU A 303 13.64 -29.99 -16.38
N ARG A 304 14.43 -28.92 -16.36
CA ARG A 304 15.89 -29.01 -16.47
C ARG A 304 16.49 -28.99 -15.07
N LEU A 305 17.24 -30.05 -14.75
CA LEU A 305 17.84 -30.24 -13.44
C LEU A 305 19.36 -30.27 -13.58
N THR A 306 20.03 -29.29 -12.98
CA THR A 306 21.48 -29.30 -12.75
C THR A 306 21.75 -29.70 -11.31
N VAL A 307 22.59 -30.70 -11.10
CA VAL A 307 23.03 -31.16 -9.78
C VAL A 307 24.54 -31.01 -9.66
N ASN A 308 25.01 -30.52 -8.52
CA ASN A 308 26.42 -30.44 -8.18
C ASN A 308 26.71 -31.33 -6.99
N LEU A 309 27.62 -32.29 -7.16
CA LEU A 309 28.11 -33.14 -6.09
C LEU A 309 29.50 -32.68 -5.64
N ALA A 310 29.70 -32.64 -4.32
CA ALA A 310 31.01 -32.44 -3.70
C ALA A 310 31.49 -33.76 -3.08
N ASN A 311 32.77 -34.09 -3.26
CA ASN A 311 33.45 -35.21 -2.62
C ASN A 311 34.61 -34.67 -1.77
N ARG A 312 34.47 -34.72 -0.44
CA ARG A 312 35.51 -34.26 0.49
C ARG A 312 36.54 -35.35 0.82
N GLY A 313 36.35 -36.58 0.33
CA GLY A 313 37.27 -37.69 0.50
C GLY A 313 38.49 -37.60 -0.42
N LEU A 314 39.68 -37.79 0.14
CA LEU A 314 40.96 -37.73 -0.61
C LEU A 314 41.37 -39.08 -1.26
N GLY A 315 40.65 -40.17 -0.96
CA GLY A 315 41.07 -41.55 -1.27
C GLY A 315 40.42 -42.20 -2.50
N SER A 316 39.26 -41.74 -2.96
CA SER A 316 38.54 -42.35 -4.10
C SER A 316 37.75 -41.30 -4.90
N ALA A 317 38.11 -41.17 -6.19
CA ALA A 317 37.22 -40.58 -7.20
C ALA A 317 36.21 -41.65 -7.63
N GLY A 318 34.98 -41.25 -7.97
CA GLY A 318 33.92 -42.22 -8.17
C GLY A 318 32.83 -41.73 -9.12
N ARG A 319 32.23 -42.69 -9.81
CA ARG A 319 31.00 -42.49 -10.58
C ARG A 319 29.81 -42.61 -9.63
N HIS A 320 29.08 -41.52 -9.45
CA HIS A 320 27.88 -41.44 -8.62
C HIS A 320 26.65 -41.29 -9.49
N GLU A 321 25.51 -41.76 -8.97
CA GLU A 321 24.20 -41.54 -9.58
C GLU A 321 23.38 -40.64 -8.67
N VAL A 322 22.85 -39.56 -9.22
CA VAL A 322 21.77 -38.78 -8.61
C VAL A 322 20.48 -39.25 -9.24
N ARG A 323 19.68 -39.97 -8.45
CA ARG A 323 18.33 -40.37 -8.83
C ARG A 323 17.34 -39.29 -8.44
N PHE A 324 16.31 -39.07 -9.25
CA PHE A 324 15.26 -38.10 -8.93
C PHE A 324 13.89 -38.53 -9.44
N GLU A 325 12.86 -38.18 -8.69
CA GLU A 325 11.46 -38.32 -9.09
C GLU A 325 10.71 -37.01 -8.89
N LEU A 326 9.66 -36.81 -9.67
CA LEU A 326 8.76 -35.68 -9.56
C LEU A 326 7.37 -36.21 -9.20
N ARG A 327 6.76 -35.64 -8.16
CA ARG A 327 5.39 -35.96 -7.75
C ARG A 327 4.46 -34.79 -8.01
N ASP A 328 3.28 -35.08 -8.53
CA ASP A 328 2.22 -34.09 -8.74
C ASP A 328 1.64 -33.57 -7.41
N PRO A 329 0.78 -32.53 -7.43
CA PRO A 329 0.17 -32.00 -6.22
C PRO A 329 -0.63 -33.03 -5.40
N GLU A 330 -1.11 -34.11 -6.03
CA GLU A 330 -1.79 -35.23 -5.37
C GLU A 330 -0.81 -36.30 -4.83
N GLY A 331 0.50 -36.12 -5.03
CA GLY A 331 1.56 -37.01 -4.56
C GLY A 331 1.84 -38.22 -5.46
N ARG A 332 1.24 -38.28 -6.66
CA ARG A 332 1.44 -39.34 -7.64
C ARG A 332 2.74 -39.08 -8.43
N PRO A 333 3.52 -40.12 -8.75
CA PRO A 333 4.72 -39.94 -9.58
C PRO A 333 4.36 -39.52 -11.00
N VAL A 334 5.09 -38.53 -11.54
CA VAL A 334 4.93 -38.03 -12.92
C VAL A 334 5.53 -38.99 -13.95
N TRP A 335 6.61 -39.69 -13.59
CA TRP A 335 7.24 -40.71 -14.43
C TRP A 335 7.12 -42.09 -13.77
N GLU A 336 7.07 -43.16 -14.56
CA GLU A 336 6.95 -44.54 -14.05
C GLU A 336 8.15 -44.95 -13.18
N GLU A 337 9.35 -44.51 -13.57
CA GLU A 337 10.60 -44.82 -12.89
C GLU A 337 11.39 -43.54 -12.55
N PRO A 338 12.15 -43.53 -11.44
CA PRO A 338 13.08 -42.46 -11.14
C PRO A 338 14.08 -42.23 -12.28
N GLN A 339 14.36 -40.96 -12.54
CA GLN A 339 15.31 -40.53 -13.53
C GLN A 339 16.72 -40.52 -12.93
N VAL A 340 17.76 -40.64 -13.77
CA VAL A 340 19.16 -40.75 -13.32
C VAL A 340 20.03 -39.70 -14.01
N LEU A 341 20.84 -39.00 -13.23
CA LEU A 341 22.01 -38.25 -13.68
C LEU A 341 23.27 -38.92 -13.16
N VAL A 342 24.25 -39.12 -14.04
CA VAL A 342 25.54 -39.69 -13.69
C VAL A 342 26.53 -38.54 -13.50
N VAL A 343 27.25 -38.55 -12.37
CA VAL A 343 28.24 -37.53 -12.04
C VAL A 343 29.56 -38.23 -11.68
N ASP A 344 30.61 -37.93 -12.44
CA ASP A 344 31.96 -38.41 -12.15
C ASP A 344 32.67 -37.36 -11.28
N VAL A 345 32.77 -37.63 -9.98
CA VAL A 345 33.29 -36.65 -9.00
C VAL A 345 34.74 -36.98 -8.65
N PRO A 346 35.68 -36.03 -8.83
CA PRO A 346 37.08 -36.24 -8.42
C PRO A 346 37.21 -36.31 -6.89
N ALA A 347 38.23 -37.02 -6.40
CA ALA A 347 38.57 -37.01 -4.99
C ALA A 347 38.94 -35.59 -4.54
N GLY A 348 38.37 -35.13 -3.43
CA GLY A 348 38.59 -33.79 -2.89
C GLY A 348 38.04 -32.64 -3.75
N GLY A 349 37.15 -32.91 -4.71
CA GLY A 349 36.61 -31.90 -5.63
C GLY A 349 35.11 -31.98 -5.84
N GLU A 350 34.62 -31.19 -6.78
CA GLU A 350 33.20 -31.06 -7.12
C GLU A 350 32.99 -31.32 -8.62
N ALA A 351 31.82 -31.82 -8.98
CA ALA A 351 31.41 -32.01 -10.36
C ALA A 351 29.91 -31.79 -10.53
N GLU A 352 29.51 -31.32 -11.69
CA GLU A 352 28.10 -31.10 -12.04
C GLU A 352 27.63 -32.04 -13.16
N ALA A 353 26.33 -32.31 -13.17
CA ALA A 353 25.64 -32.89 -14.30
C ALA A 353 24.30 -32.19 -14.52
N THR A 354 23.85 -32.11 -15.77
CA THR A 354 22.58 -31.51 -16.14
C THR A 354 21.79 -32.47 -17.00
N GLY A 355 20.46 -32.50 -16.82
CA GLY A 355 19.57 -33.18 -17.75
C GLY A 355 18.16 -32.62 -17.79
N ASP A 356 17.52 -32.77 -18.94
CA ASP A 356 16.17 -32.29 -19.22
C ASP A 356 15.18 -33.44 -19.22
N ARG A 357 13.99 -33.20 -18.67
CA ARG A 357 12.85 -34.13 -18.74
C ARG A 357 11.57 -33.37 -19.08
N SER A 358 10.85 -33.88 -20.07
CA SER A 358 9.54 -33.36 -20.44
C SER A 358 8.47 -33.83 -19.45
N VAL A 359 7.51 -32.95 -19.21
CA VAL A 359 6.29 -33.22 -18.45
C VAL A 359 5.12 -32.80 -19.33
N GLU A 360 4.28 -33.75 -19.72
CA GLU A 360 3.12 -33.45 -20.56
C GLU A 360 2.06 -32.74 -19.73
N ARG A 361 1.61 -31.57 -20.19
CA ARG A 361 0.48 -30.82 -19.62
C ARG A 361 0.51 -30.67 -18.10
N PRO A 362 1.61 -30.14 -17.50
CA PRO A 362 1.68 -29.96 -16.07
C PRO A 362 0.63 -28.94 -15.60
N LEU A 363 0.12 -29.11 -14.39
CA LEU A 363 -0.54 -28.00 -13.69
C LEU A 363 0.44 -26.82 -13.52
N HIS A 364 0.02 -25.62 -13.94
CA HIS A 364 0.85 -24.42 -13.87
C HIS A 364 0.80 -23.78 -12.48
N TRP A 365 1.92 -23.20 -12.06
CA TRP A 365 1.99 -22.38 -10.87
C TRP A 365 1.64 -20.92 -11.21
N THR A 366 0.73 -20.31 -10.45
CA THR A 366 0.42 -18.87 -10.46
C THR A 366 0.02 -18.40 -9.06
N ALA A 367 -0.10 -17.09 -8.83
CA ALA A 367 -0.61 -16.57 -7.56
C ALA A 367 -2.11 -16.89 -7.32
N GLU A 368 -2.86 -17.24 -8.38
CA GLU A 368 -4.27 -17.64 -8.29
C GLU A 368 -4.43 -19.15 -8.06
N THR A 369 -3.58 -19.95 -8.70
CA THR A 369 -3.56 -21.42 -8.69
C THR A 369 -2.14 -21.93 -8.41
N PRO A 370 -1.68 -21.94 -7.15
CA PRO A 370 -0.28 -22.26 -6.81
C PRO A 370 -0.02 -23.78 -6.85
N ALA A 371 -0.11 -24.39 -8.04
CA ALA A 371 0.16 -25.82 -8.20
C ALA A 371 1.65 -26.12 -7.99
N LEU A 372 1.97 -26.96 -7.01
CA LEU A 372 3.34 -27.31 -6.65
C LEU A 372 3.55 -28.82 -6.78
N TYR A 373 4.56 -29.17 -7.58
CA TYR A 373 5.12 -30.51 -7.61
C TYR A 373 6.18 -30.65 -6.53
N ARG A 374 6.48 -31.89 -6.15
CA ARG A 374 7.59 -32.21 -5.27
C ARG A 374 8.69 -32.93 -6.03
N LEU A 375 9.84 -32.28 -6.14
CA LEU A 375 11.06 -32.88 -6.66
C LEU A 375 11.80 -33.56 -5.50
N ILE A 376 12.06 -34.85 -5.61
CA ILE A 376 12.80 -35.64 -4.63
C ILE A 376 14.05 -36.18 -5.32
N MET A 377 15.21 -35.94 -4.73
CA MET A 377 16.52 -36.32 -5.29
C MET A 377 17.30 -37.12 -4.26
N TRP A 378 18.06 -38.13 -4.67
CA TRP A 378 18.93 -38.89 -3.78
C TRP A 378 20.19 -39.37 -4.48
N VAL A 379 21.29 -39.35 -3.73
CA VAL A 379 22.61 -39.76 -4.19
C VAL A 379 22.83 -41.22 -3.84
N THR A 380 23.26 -42.02 -4.81
CA THR A 380 23.70 -43.40 -4.58
C THR A 380 25.18 -43.59 -4.89
N GLY A 381 25.85 -44.43 -4.09
CA GLY A 381 27.28 -44.72 -4.24
C GLY A 381 27.64 -45.54 -5.49
N PRO A 382 28.94 -45.66 -5.83
CA PRO A 382 29.41 -46.50 -6.93
C PRO A 382 29.10 -47.99 -6.67
N GLU A 383 28.75 -48.74 -7.72
CA GLU A 383 28.55 -50.19 -7.62
C GLU A 383 29.81 -50.89 -7.06
N GLY A 384 29.73 -51.44 -5.84
CA GLY A 384 30.71 -52.43 -5.33
C GLY A 384 31.42 -52.15 -4.00
N GLU A 385 31.24 -51.01 -3.34
CA GLU A 385 31.73 -50.80 -1.97
C GLU A 385 30.58 -50.93 -0.97
N THR A 386 30.72 -51.87 -0.04
CA THR A 386 29.75 -52.17 1.02
C THR A 386 30.22 -51.49 2.30
N THR A 387 29.49 -50.48 2.76
CA THR A 387 29.55 -49.99 4.13
C THR A 387 28.16 -50.05 4.77
N GLU A 388 28.10 -50.08 6.10
CA GLU A 388 26.91 -50.50 6.85
C GLU A 388 25.83 -49.40 6.91
N ALA A 389 24.86 -49.35 5.98
CA ALA A 389 23.58 -48.65 6.17
C ALA A 389 22.41 -49.14 5.26
N VAL A 390 21.20 -48.68 5.60
CA VAL A 390 19.87 -49.29 5.39
C VAL A 390 19.48 -49.58 3.93
N ALA A 391 19.35 -50.87 3.58
CA ALA A 391 18.76 -51.33 2.32
C ALA A 391 17.23 -51.16 2.33
N VAL A 392 16.68 -50.41 1.38
CA VAL A 392 15.25 -50.40 1.04
C VAL A 392 15.09 -50.99 -0.35
N GLY A 393 14.25 -52.03 -0.46
CA GLY A 393 14.20 -52.94 -1.61
C GLY A 393 13.86 -52.29 -2.94
N GLY A 394 14.62 -52.68 -3.97
CA GLY A 394 14.38 -52.38 -5.39
C GLY A 394 15.64 -51.89 -6.12
N SER A 395 16.45 -52.82 -6.65
CA SER A 395 17.50 -52.66 -7.69
C SER A 395 18.29 -51.34 -7.83
N GLY A 396 18.62 -50.64 -6.74
CA GLY A 396 19.48 -49.45 -6.74
C GLY A 396 20.53 -49.56 -5.64
N GLY A 397 21.71 -48.98 -5.85
CA GLY A 397 22.80 -48.94 -4.86
C GLY A 397 22.43 -48.23 -3.55
N GLU A 398 23.33 -48.27 -2.58
CA GLU A 398 23.18 -47.65 -1.25
C GLU A 398 22.92 -46.13 -1.35
N ILE A 399 21.93 -45.60 -0.59
CA ILE A 399 21.56 -44.17 -0.57
C ILE A 399 22.42 -43.44 0.45
N ALA A 400 23.21 -42.46 0.00
CA ALA A 400 24.05 -41.64 0.87
C ALA A 400 23.26 -40.52 1.56
N GLU A 401 22.35 -39.89 0.81
CA GLU A 401 21.42 -38.87 1.27
C GLU A 401 20.31 -38.63 0.25
N ALA A 402 19.23 -38.00 0.71
CA ALA A 402 18.10 -37.55 -0.10
C ALA A 402 17.69 -36.12 0.29
N VAL A 403 17.21 -35.35 -0.67
CA VAL A 403 16.67 -33.99 -0.47
C VAL A 403 15.34 -33.87 -1.20
N SER A 404 14.50 -32.91 -0.79
CA SER A 404 13.33 -32.54 -1.60
C SER A 404 13.14 -31.04 -1.64
N THR A 405 12.51 -30.57 -2.72
CA THR A 405 12.03 -29.20 -2.85
C THR A 405 10.68 -29.19 -3.56
N ARG A 406 9.97 -28.07 -3.48
CA ARG A 406 8.78 -27.83 -4.28
C ARG A 406 9.17 -27.09 -5.55
N VAL A 407 8.57 -27.46 -6.67
CA VAL A 407 8.76 -26.79 -7.97
C VAL A 407 7.40 -26.47 -8.55
N GLY A 408 7.30 -25.34 -9.25
CA GLY A 408 6.08 -24.90 -9.93
C GLY A 408 6.39 -24.63 -11.40
N PHE A 409 5.66 -25.27 -12.31
CA PHE A 409 5.84 -25.01 -13.74
C PHE A 409 5.29 -23.64 -14.07
N ARG A 410 6.17 -22.73 -14.47
CA ARG A 410 5.80 -21.39 -14.92
C ARG A 410 6.83 -20.83 -15.89
N ARG A 411 6.44 -19.81 -16.63
CA ARG A 411 7.33 -18.99 -17.46
C ARG A 411 7.05 -17.52 -17.21
N VAL A 412 8.10 -16.74 -16.93
CA VAL A 412 8.01 -15.29 -16.75
C VAL A 412 8.80 -14.64 -17.87
N GLU A 413 8.17 -13.70 -18.54
CA GLU A 413 8.79 -13.06 -19.71
C GLU A 413 8.22 -11.66 -19.93
N ILE A 414 8.97 -10.84 -20.66
CA ILE A 414 8.52 -9.55 -21.14
C ILE A 414 8.28 -9.67 -22.63
N VAL A 415 7.01 -9.53 -23.03
CA VAL A 415 6.57 -9.59 -24.43
C VAL A 415 5.98 -8.24 -24.79
N ASP A 416 6.52 -7.60 -25.83
CA ASP A 416 6.08 -6.29 -26.32
C ASP A 416 5.96 -5.22 -25.21
N GLY A 417 6.92 -5.22 -24.28
CA GLY A 417 6.97 -4.29 -23.14
C GLY A 417 5.98 -4.59 -22.02
N ILE A 418 5.42 -5.80 -21.97
CA ILE A 418 4.48 -6.27 -20.96
C ILE A 418 5.06 -7.48 -20.22
N LEU A 419 5.11 -7.41 -18.89
CA LEU A 419 5.43 -8.54 -18.02
C LEU A 419 4.29 -9.56 -18.05
N THR A 420 4.60 -10.80 -18.43
CA THR A 420 3.63 -11.89 -18.50
C THR A 420 4.07 -13.06 -17.63
N VAL A 421 3.08 -13.83 -17.17
CA VAL A 421 3.28 -15.12 -16.52
C VAL A 421 2.46 -16.14 -17.31
N ASN A 422 3.12 -17.19 -17.81
CA ASN A 422 2.51 -18.23 -18.64
C ASN A 422 1.76 -17.64 -19.85
N GLY A 423 2.36 -16.63 -20.50
CA GLY A 423 1.80 -15.94 -21.65
C GLY A 423 0.65 -14.97 -21.36
N GLN A 424 0.24 -14.83 -20.10
CA GLN A 424 -0.83 -13.90 -19.70
C GLN A 424 -0.25 -12.63 -19.06
N PRO A 425 -0.66 -11.42 -19.50
CA PRO A 425 -0.34 -10.18 -18.80
C PRO A 425 -0.83 -10.23 -17.36
N ILE A 426 0.04 -9.87 -16.42
CA ILE A 426 -0.34 -9.77 -15.00
C ILE A 426 -0.44 -8.31 -14.56
N THR A 427 -1.29 -8.05 -13.57
CA THR A 427 -1.29 -6.77 -12.85
C THR A 427 -0.82 -7.01 -11.42
N VAL A 428 0.26 -6.34 -11.04
CA VAL A 428 0.87 -6.38 -9.72
C VAL A 428 0.05 -5.52 -8.75
N ARG A 429 -0.65 -6.20 -7.85
CA ARG A 429 -1.38 -5.62 -6.71
C ARG A 429 -0.55 -5.89 -5.47
N GLY A 430 0.55 -5.17 -5.35
CA GLY A 430 1.62 -5.47 -4.43
C GLY A 430 1.64 -4.60 -3.17
N VAL A 431 2.47 -5.02 -2.22
CA VAL A 431 2.88 -4.26 -1.02
C VAL A 431 4.35 -4.57 -0.69
N ASN A 432 5.09 -3.58 -0.17
CA ASN A 432 6.42 -3.77 0.41
C ASN A 432 6.30 -4.35 1.83
N ARG A 433 7.18 -5.26 2.23
CA ARG A 433 7.14 -5.86 3.57
C ARG A 433 8.53 -5.98 4.17
N HIS A 434 8.72 -5.31 5.32
CA HIS A 434 9.81 -5.61 6.26
C HIS A 434 9.50 -6.83 7.15
N GLU A 435 10.55 -7.57 7.55
CA GLU A 435 10.47 -8.55 8.63
C GLU A 435 10.45 -7.84 9.98
N HIS A 436 9.24 -7.60 10.50
CA HIS A 436 9.03 -6.90 11.78
C HIS A 436 8.07 -7.61 12.72
N ASP A 437 8.51 -7.76 13.96
CA ASP A 437 7.76 -8.22 15.13
C ASP A 437 7.80 -7.11 16.21
N PRO A 438 6.66 -6.70 16.79
CA PRO A 438 6.62 -5.59 17.75
C PRO A 438 7.36 -5.85 19.06
N ASP A 439 7.67 -7.11 19.38
CA ASP A 439 8.29 -7.51 20.63
C ASP A 439 9.74 -8.01 20.41
N ARG A 440 10.05 -8.52 19.21
CA ARG A 440 11.35 -9.13 18.86
C ARG A 440 12.08 -8.50 17.67
N ALA A 441 11.59 -7.37 17.16
CA ALA A 441 12.12 -6.65 16.00
C ALA A 441 12.28 -7.55 14.76
N HIS A 442 13.49 -7.90 14.36
CA HIS A 442 13.74 -8.63 13.11
C HIS A 442 13.48 -10.15 13.22
N VAL A 443 13.22 -10.66 14.42
CA VAL A 443 12.93 -12.08 14.64
C VAL A 443 11.43 -12.36 14.46
N VAL A 444 11.05 -12.75 13.25
CA VAL A 444 9.67 -13.13 12.88
C VAL A 444 9.46 -14.64 12.93
N ASP A 445 8.28 -15.08 13.37
CA ASP A 445 7.91 -16.50 13.36
C ASP A 445 6.98 -16.88 12.18
N GLU A 446 6.79 -18.19 12.00
CA GLU A 446 5.92 -18.72 10.95
C GLU A 446 4.45 -18.34 11.13
N GLU A 447 3.95 -18.17 12.36
CA GLU A 447 2.55 -17.80 12.58
C GLU A 447 2.28 -16.39 12.08
N SER A 448 3.19 -15.44 12.34
CA SER A 448 3.08 -14.05 11.86
C SER A 448 3.26 -13.95 10.34
N MET A 449 4.16 -14.75 9.74
CA MET A 449 4.27 -14.87 8.28
C MET A 449 2.97 -15.37 7.62
N ILE A 450 2.35 -16.41 8.19
CA ILE A 450 1.08 -16.95 7.66
C ILE A 450 -0.05 -15.92 7.83
N GLU A 451 -0.07 -15.21 8.96
CA GLU A 451 -1.04 -14.15 9.22
C GLU A 451 -0.91 -12.99 8.22
N ASP A 452 0.31 -12.55 7.93
CA ASP A 452 0.60 -11.54 6.90
C ASP A 452 0.03 -11.99 5.55
N ILE A 453 0.36 -13.20 5.09
CA ILE A 453 -0.14 -13.75 3.80
C ILE A 453 -1.66 -13.85 3.81
N ARG A 454 -2.27 -14.28 4.92
CA ARG A 454 -3.72 -14.40 5.06
C ARG A 454 -4.40 -13.05 4.86
N LEU A 455 -3.94 -12.02 5.56
CA LEU A 455 -4.51 -10.69 5.46
C LEU A 455 -4.27 -10.10 4.06
N MET A 456 -3.08 -10.24 3.49
CA MET A 456 -2.79 -9.83 2.11
C MET A 456 -3.78 -10.43 1.10
N LYS A 457 -3.97 -11.76 1.13
CA LYS A 457 -4.92 -12.44 0.24
C LYS A 457 -6.36 -11.99 0.46
N GLN A 458 -6.75 -11.69 1.71
CA GLN A 458 -8.08 -11.16 2.05
C GLN A 458 -8.30 -9.71 1.62
N LEU A 459 -7.22 -8.94 1.44
CA LEU A 459 -7.19 -7.58 0.90
C LEU A 459 -6.97 -7.54 -0.62
N ASN A 460 -7.06 -8.68 -1.32
CA ASN A 460 -6.85 -8.80 -2.77
C ASN A 460 -5.41 -8.49 -3.25
N ILE A 461 -4.43 -8.51 -2.34
CA ILE A 461 -3.00 -8.41 -2.70
C ILE A 461 -2.55 -9.73 -3.34
N ASN A 462 -1.77 -9.63 -4.42
CA ASN A 462 -1.24 -10.80 -5.15
C ASN A 462 0.29 -10.83 -5.25
N ALA A 463 0.98 -9.80 -4.77
CA ALA A 463 2.42 -9.69 -4.85
C ALA A 463 3.02 -9.05 -3.59
N VAL A 464 4.28 -9.35 -3.31
CA VAL A 464 5.05 -8.75 -2.22
C VAL A 464 6.48 -8.48 -2.66
N ARG A 465 7.04 -7.34 -2.25
CA ARG A 465 8.47 -7.03 -2.40
C ARG A 465 9.18 -7.22 -1.06
N ALA A 466 10.30 -7.93 -1.08
CA ALA A 466 11.14 -8.18 0.10
C ALA A 466 11.99 -6.93 0.42
N ALA A 467 11.35 -5.88 0.94
CA ALA A 467 11.98 -4.61 1.27
C ALA A 467 12.91 -4.77 2.50
N HIS A 468 14.22 -4.54 2.42
CA HIS A 468 15.08 -4.39 1.23
C HIS A 468 16.23 -5.37 1.30
N TYR A 469 15.87 -6.64 1.46
CA TYR A 469 16.80 -7.72 1.69
C TYR A 469 16.11 -9.08 1.56
N PRO A 470 16.88 -10.17 1.40
CA PRO A 470 16.29 -11.50 1.35
C PRO A 470 15.72 -11.88 2.72
N ASN A 471 14.44 -12.25 2.76
CA ASN A 471 13.74 -12.73 3.96
C ASN A 471 14.25 -14.13 4.38
N VAL A 472 13.76 -14.65 5.50
CA VAL A 472 14.01 -16.05 5.89
C VAL A 472 13.54 -17.02 4.79
N PRO A 473 14.27 -18.12 4.47
CA PRO A 473 13.87 -19.07 3.42
C PRO A 473 12.44 -19.61 3.56
N ARG A 474 11.96 -19.69 4.80
CA ARG A 474 10.59 -20.12 5.10
C ARG A 474 9.53 -19.21 4.47
N TRP A 475 9.77 -17.91 4.36
CA TRP A 475 8.86 -16.96 3.73
C TRP A 475 8.54 -17.36 2.28
N TYR A 476 9.57 -17.66 1.48
CA TYR A 476 9.41 -18.01 0.07
C TYR A 476 8.69 -19.36 -0.11
N GLN A 477 8.94 -20.33 0.78
CA GLN A 477 8.19 -21.58 0.79
C GLN A 477 6.69 -21.37 1.06
N LEU A 478 6.33 -20.37 1.88
CA LEU A 478 4.94 -20.02 2.18
C LEU A 478 4.31 -19.24 1.02
N THR A 479 5.04 -18.34 0.36
CA THR A 479 4.54 -17.61 -0.83
C THR A 479 4.38 -18.53 -2.05
N ASP A 480 5.24 -19.52 -2.21
CA ASP A 480 5.06 -20.61 -3.18
C ASP A 480 3.74 -21.33 -2.91
N LEU A 481 3.50 -21.70 -1.65
CA LEU A 481 2.39 -22.54 -1.21
C LEU A 481 1.03 -21.84 -1.30
N TYR A 482 0.97 -20.56 -0.91
CA TYR A 482 -0.27 -19.80 -0.84
C TYR A 482 -0.53 -18.90 -2.06
N GLY A 483 0.45 -18.81 -2.96
CA GLY A 483 0.35 -18.06 -4.20
C GLY A 483 0.42 -16.55 -3.97
N LEU A 484 1.65 -16.03 -3.86
CA LEU A 484 1.99 -14.62 -4.01
C LEU A 484 3.17 -14.50 -4.96
N TYR A 485 3.14 -13.53 -5.85
CA TYR A 485 4.32 -13.15 -6.63
C TYR A 485 5.32 -12.41 -5.74
N VAL A 486 6.60 -12.68 -5.91
CA VAL A 486 7.67 -12.10 -5.08
C VAL A 486 8.68 -11.37 -5.96
N VAL A 487 8.99 -10.13 -5.58
CA VAL A 487 10.24 -9.46 -5.94
C VAL A 487 11.22 -9.72 -4.80
N ASP A 488 12.24 -10.52 -5.07
CA ASP A 488 13.29 -10.79 -4.09
C ASP A 488 14.46 -9.84 -4.30
N GLU A 489 14.95 -9.23 -3.23
CA GLU A 489 15.84 -8.07 -3.30
C GLU A 489 17.13 -8.29 -2.53
N ALA A 490 18.27 -7.99 -3.17
CA ALA A 490 19.56 -8.13 -2.51
C ALA A 490 19.67 -7.12 -1.37
N ASN A 491 20.33 -7.52 -0.27
CA ASN A 491 20.54 -6.66 0.89
C ASN A 491 21.59 -5.58 0.59
N ILE A 492 21.29 -4.63 -0.28
CA ILE A 492 22.19 -3.56 -0.71
C ILE A 492 21.41 -2.26 -0.67
N GLU A 493 21.68 -1.46 0.36
CA GLU A 493 21.19 -0.08 0.45
C GLU A 493 22.25 0.81 1.08
N SER A 494 22.62 1.90 0.40
CA SER A 494 23.63 2.84 0.87
C SER A 494 23.13 4.29 0.83
N HIS A 495 21.85 4.50 1.19
CA HIS A 495 21.16 5.78 1.12
C HIS A 495 22.00 6.90 1.74
N GLY A 496 22.57 6.67 2.93
CA GLY A 496 23.37 7.67 3.64
C GLY A 496 24.69 8.10 3.01
N MET A 497 25.11 7.44 1.92
CA MET A 497 26.26 7.91 1.12
C MET A 497 25.87 8.90 0.02
N GLY A 498 24.59 8.98 -0.34
CA GLY A 498 24.09 9.75 -1.48
C GLY A 498 24.41 9.11 -2.84
N PHE A 499 23.79 9.66 -3.89
CA PHE A 499 23.79 9.06 -5.24
C PHE A 499 24.71 9.75 -6.24
N GLU A 500 25.45 10.78 -5.82
CA GLU A 500 26.33 11.54 -6.71
C GLU A 500 27.45 10.65 -7.31
N PRO A 501 27.71 10.73 -8.64
CA PRO A 501 28.82 10.02 -9.26
C PRO A 501 30.17 10.32 -8.59
N GLY A 502 30.93 9.28 -8.25
CA GLY A 502 32.20 9.38 -7.53
C GLY A 502 32.06 9.41 -5.99
N VAL A 503 30.86 9.66 -5.47
CA VAL A 503 30.55 9.56 -4.04
C VAL A 503 29.91 8.20 -3.74
N THR A 504 28.86 7.82 -4.48
CA THR A 504 28.13 6.56 -4.32
C THR A 504 29.04 5.33 -4.29
N LEU A 505 28.70 4.35 -3.45
CA LEU A 505 29.40 3.07 -3.37
C LEU A 505 29.15 2.19 -4.60
N ALA A 506 28.04 2.40 -5.31
CA ALA A 506 27.72 1.72 -6.57
C ALA A 506 28.77 1.95 -7.67
N GLY A 507 29.46 3.10 -7.62
CA GLY A 507 30.51 3.47 -8.58
C GLY A 507 31.94 3.21 -8.08
N ARG A 508 32.14 2.63 -6.89
CA ARG A 508 33.47 2.43 -6.30
C ARG A 508 33.94 0.98 -6.45
N PRO A 509 35.03 0.72 -7.21
CA PRO A 509 35.48 -0.66 -7.48
C PRO A 509 35.85 -1.47 -6.24
N VAL A 510 36.29 -0.82 -5.15
CA VAL A 510 36.64 -1.51 -3.89
C VAL A 510 35.43 -2.17 -3.22
N TRP A 511 34.21 -1.71 -3.53
CA TRP A 511 32.95 -2.28 -3.02
C TRP A 511 32.33 -3.32 -3.95
N ARG A 512 32.92 -3.55 -5.14
CA ARG A 512 32.38 -4.47 -6.15
C ARG A 512 32.18 -5.87 -5.61
N ALA A 513 33.19 -6.39 -4.89
CA ALA A 513 33.14 -7.76 -4.37
C ALA A 513 32.03 -7.93 -3.31
N ALA A 514 31.81 -6.94 -2.44
CA ALA A 514 30.72 -6.95 -1.48
C ALA A 514 29.32 -6.87 -2.13
N HIS A 515 29.16 -6.08 -3.20
CA HIS A 515 27.90 -6.04 -3.98
C HIS A 515 27.64 -7.40 -4.65
N MET A 516 28.67 -7.96 -5.30
CA MET A 516 28.58 -9.29 -5.91
C MET A 516 28.23 -10.36 -4.88
N ASP A 517 28.84 -10.35 -3.70
CA ASP A 517 28.56 -11.34 -2.65
C ASP A 517 27.08 -11.35 -2.26
N ARG A 518 26.51 -10.16 -1.99
CA ARG A 518 25.11 -10.01 -1.58
C ARG A 518 24.14 -10.47 -2.67
N THR A 519 24.41 -10.13 -3.93
CA THR A 519 23.59 -10.59 -5.05
C THR A 519 23.71 -12.10 -5.27
N VAL A 520 24.92 -12.65 -5.31
CA VAL A 520 25.15 -14.08 -5.60
C VAL A 520 24.50 -14.95 -4.52
N ARG A 521 24.64 -14.56 -3.24
CA ARG A 521 24.06 -15.31 -2.11
C ARG A 521 22.53 -15.34 -2.14
N MET A 522 21.88 -14.23 -2.51
CA MET A 522 20.42 -14.21 -2.69
C MET A 522 20.00 -15.18 -3.80
N VAL A 523 20.53 -14.99 -5.02
CA VAL A 523 20.10 -15.78 -6.18
C VAL A 523 20.39 -17.26 -5.98
N GLU A 524 21.58 -17.63 -5.52
CA GLU A 524 21.91 -19.05 -5.33
C GLU A 524 21.06 -19.73 -4.26
N ARG A 525 20.68 -19.00 -3.20
CA ARG A 525 19.81 -19.51 -2.13
C ARG A 525 18.38 -19.77 -2.63
N ASP A 526 17.87 -18.88 -3.48
CA ASP A 526 16.43 -18.76 -3.74
C ASP A 526 15.99 -19.09 -5.18
N LYS A 527 16.93 -19.35 -6.10
CA LYS A 527 16.70 -19.64 -7.54
C LYS A 527 15.61 -20.68 -7.86
N ASN A 528 15.28 -21.57 -6.93
CA ASN A 528 14.32 -22.66 -7.13
C ASN A 528 12.87 -22.30 -6.74
N HIS A 529 12.61 -21.12 -6.15
CA HIS A 529 11.27 -20.71 -5.74
C HIS A 529 10.43 -20.22 -6.94
N PRO A 530 9.29 -20.87 -7.28
CA PRO A 530 8.42 -20.39 -8.35
C PRO A 530 7.77 -19.04 -8.03
N SER A 531 7.58 -18.70 -6.75
CA SER A 531 6.99 -17.42 -6.34
C SER A 531 7.81 -16.20 -6.72
N ILE A 532 9.14 -16.33 -6.74
CA ILE A 532 10.03 -15.26 -7.15
C ILE A 532 9.92 -15.10 -8.66
N ILE A 533 9.39 -13.97 -9.11
CA ILE A 533 9.23 -13.67 -10.54
C ILE A 533 10.18 -12.56 -11.01
N ILE A 534 10.78 -11.79 -10.10
CA ILE A 534 11.68 -10.67 -10.40
C ILE A 534 12.84 -10.70 -9.39
N TRP A 535 14.06 -10.45 -9.88
CA TRP A 535 15.22 -10.15 -9.04
C TRP A 535 15.41 -8.63 -8.93
N SER A 536 15.48 -8.10 -7.71
CA SER A 536 15.87 -6.72 -7.46
C SER A 536 17.33 -6.62 -7.02
N LEU A 537 18.08 -5.70 -7.62
CA LEU A 537 19.52 -5.55 -7.33
C LEU A 537 19.81 -4.92 -5.97
N GLY A 538 18.84 -4.25 -5.36
CA GLY A 538 18.97 -3.49 -4.11
C GLY A 538 17.99 -2.33 -4.07
N ASN A 539 18.19 -1.40 -3.13
CA ASN A 539 17.35 -0.21 -2.94
C ASN A 539 18.24 1.02 -2.72
N GLU A 540 17.85 2.18 -3.26
CA GLU A 540 18.42 3.51 -2.96
C GLU A 540 19.94 3.53 -2.66
N ALA A 541 20.75 2.89 -3.52
CA ALA A 541 22.21 2.79 -3.34
C ALA A 541 22.98 3.60 -4.39
N GLY A 542 22.28 4.45 -5.16
CA GLY A 542 22.81 5.10 -6.36
C GLY A 542 23.04 4.09 -7.49
N ASP A 543 23.74 4.48 -8.55
CA ASP A 543 23.95 3.59 -9.70
C ASP A 543 25.40 3.66 -10.22
N GLY A 544 25.90 2.57 -10.80
CA GLY A 544 27.29 2.45 -11.25
C GLY A 544 27.71 1.03 -11.67
N GLU A 545 29.00 0.88 -12.00
CA GLU A 545 29.59 -0.35 -12.56
C GLU A 545 29.41 -1.58 -11.65
N ASN A 546 29.25 -1.39 -10.34
CA ASN A 546 29.00 -2.50 -9.43
C ASN A 546 27.63 -3.14 -9.71
N PHE A 547 26.58 -2.34 -9.99
CA PHE A 547 25.26 -2.86 -10.37
C PHE A 547 25.20 -3.39 -11.80
N ASP A 548 25.99 -2.84 -12.72
CA ASP A 548 26.15 -3.43 -14.06
C ASP A 548 26.73 -4.86 -13.95
N SER A 549 27.66 -5.06 -13.00
CA SER A 549 28.28 -6.37 -12.77
C SER A 549 27.32 -7.39 -12.17
N THR A 550 26.53 -6.99 -11.18
CA THR A 550 25.55 -7.88 -10.54
C THR A 550 24.45 -8.25 -11.53
N ALA A 551 23.92 -7.28 -12.29
CA ALA A 551 22.93 -7.53 -13.34
C ALA A 551 23.45 -8.48 -14.43
N ALA A 552 24.68 -8.27 -14.92
CA ALA A 552 25.28 -9.15 -15.92
C ALA A 552 25.44 -10.58 -15.42
N TRP A 553 25.84 -10.77 -14.17
CA TRP A 553 25.95 -12.09 -13.56
C TRP A 553 24.60 -12.78 -13.40
N ILE A 554 23.56 -12.08 -12.95
CA ILE A 554 22.20 -12.65 -12.84
C ILE A 554 21.71 -13.12 -14.22
N ARG A 555 21.92 -12.31 -15.27
CA ARG A 555 21.51 -12.66 -16.65
C ARG A 555 22.17 -13.93 -17.17
N GLU A 556 23.44 -14.14 -16.83
CA GLU A 556 24.15 -15.37 -17.18
C GLU A 556 23.66 -16.56 -16.33
N ARG A 557 23.38 -16.32 -15.05
CA ARG A 557 23.08 -17.37 -14.08
C ARG A 557 21.64 -17.88 -14.11
N ASP A 558 20.68 -16.97 -14.26
CA ASP A 558 19.24 -17.22 -14.24
C ASP A 558 18.51 -16.29 -15.23
N PRO A 559 18.40 -16.68 -16.50
CA PRO A 559 17.66 -15.92 -17.50
C PRO A 559 16.14 -16.07 -17.37
N SER A 560 15.63 -16.89 -16.45
CA SER A 560 14.20 -17.20 -16.32
C SER A 560 13.37 -16.11 -15.62
N ARG A 561 14.03 -15.04 -15.15
CA ARG A 561 13.44 -13.94 -14.38
C ARG A 561 14.00 -12.58 -14.81
N PRO A 562 13.16 -11.56 -15.00
CA PRO A 562 13.59 -10.18 -15.22
C PRO A 562 14.27 -9.57 -13.98
N ILE A 563 15.06 -8.53 -14.24
CA ILE A 563 15.79 -7.71 -13.27
C ILE A 563 15.14 -6.34 -13.13
N LEU A 564 15.00 -5.90 -11.89
CA LEU A 564 14.52 -4.57 -11.48
C LEU A 564 15.59 -3.88 -10.64
N TYR A 565 15.77 -2.57 -10.81
CA TYR A 565 16.53 -1.72 -9.90
C TYR A 565 16.17 -0.27 -10.14
N GLU A 566 15.54 0.37 -9.16
CA GLU A 566 14.94 1.70 -9.34
C GLU A 566 15.96 2.79 -9.73
N PRO A 567 17.13 2.91 -9.08
CA PRO A 567 18.08 3.98 -9.39
C PRO A 567 18.68 3.92 -10.80
N SER A 568 18.50 2.80 -11.51
CA SER A 568 18.92 2.67 -12.92
C SER A 568 17.93 3.28 -13.92
N GLU A 569 16.78 3.77 -13.47
CA GLU A 569 15.76 4.46 -14.27
C GLU A 569 15.31 3.66 -15.52
N GLU A 570 15.87 3.97 -16.70
CA GLU A 570 15.56 3.32 -17.98
C GLU A 570 16.76 2.55 -18.58
N ARG A 571 17.91 2.48 -17.89
CA ARG A 571 19.16 1.87 -18.39
C ARG A 571 19.01 0.38 -18.76
N ASN A 572 19.91 -0.13 -19.59
CA ASN A 572 19.84 -1.50 -20.12
C ASN A 572 20.23 -2.61 -19.13
N ASN A 573 20.77 -2.28 -17.96
CA ASN A 573 21.06 -3.25 -16.89
C ASN A 573 19.79 -3.73 -16.17
N ILE A 574 18.62 -3.14 -16.44
CA ILE A 574 17.31 -3.53 -15.91
C ILE A 574 16.32 -3.86 -17.04
N ASP A 575 15.34 -4.70 -16.73
CA ASP A 575 14.29 -5.13 -17.66
C ASP A 575 12.94 -4.43 -17.42
N ILE A 576 12.73 -3.90 -16.20
CA ILE A 576 11.50 -3.21 -15.79
C ILE A 576 11.85 -1.82 -15.29
N VAL A 577 11.15 -0.80 -15.78
CA VAL A 577 11.25 0.57 -15.27
C VAL A 577 10.38 0.68 -14.03
N ALA A 578 10.98 1.03 -12.89
CA ALA A 578 10.29 0.89 -11.62
C ALA A 578 10.48 2.04 -10.62
N PRO A 579 10.00 3.26 -10.93
CA PRO A 579 10.23 4.43 -10.07
C PRO A 579 9.44 4.37 -8.75
N MET A 580 9.95 5.10 -7.76
CA MET A 580 9.28 5.32 -6.47
C MET A 580 8.44 6.60 -6.49
N TYR A 581 7.25 6.57 -5.89
CA TYR A 581 6.40 7.72 -5.55
C TYR A 581 6.04 8.70 -6.69
N VAL A 582 6.15 8.28 -7.94
CA VAL A 582 5.73 9.12 -9.08
C VAL A 582 4.21 9.24 -9.13
N ARG A 583 3.71 10.39 -9.57
CA ARG A 583 2.28 10.72 -9.58
C ARG A 583 1.54 10.16 -10.80
N PRO A 584 0.20 10.00 -10.78
CA PRO A 584 -0.56 9.41 -11.89
C PRO A 584 -0.32 10.06 -13.27
N TYR A 585 -0.06 11.37 -13.34
CA TYR A 585 0.24 12.02 -14.62
C TYR A 585 1.59 11.58 -15.24
N TRP A 586 2.56 11.15 -14.43
CA TRP A 586 3.84 10.61 -14.91
C TRP A 586 3.66 9.22 -15.50
N LEU A 587 2.82 8.38 -14.88
CA LEU A 587 2.42 7.08 -15.41
C LEU A 587 1.81 7.23 -16.81
N GLU A 588 0.82 8.12 -16.94
CA GLU A 588 0.17 8.39 -18.23
C GLU A 588 1.17 8.92 -19.27
N ARG A 589 2.15 9.74 -18.84
CA ARG A 589 3.22 10.23 -19.71
C ARG A 589 4.11 9.08 -20.20
N TYR A 590 4.51 8.17 -19.31
CA TYR A 590 5.34 7.02 -19.67
C TYR A 590 4.60 6.10 -20.65
N ALA A 591 3.34 5.74 -20.34
CA ALA A 591 2.52 4.88 -21.20
C ALA A 591 2.31 5.42 -22.64
N ARG A 592 2.59 6.71 -22.87
CA ARG A 592 2.45 7.37 -24.18
C ARG A 592 3.77 7.68 -24.87
N SER A 593 4.90 7.44 -24.22
CA SER A 593 6.22 7.72 -24.79
C SER A 593 6.56 6.74 -25.92
N GLY A 594 5.92 5.57 -25.94
CA GLY A 594 6.29 4.45 -26.81
C GLY A 594 7.47 3.64 -26.27
N ALA A 595 7.73 3.72 -24.95
CA ALA A 595 8.73 2.89 -24.28
C ALA A 595 8.45 1.40 -24.49
N ASP A 596 9.51 0.58 -24.43
CA ASP A 596 9.49 -0.86 -24.72
C ASP A 596 9.65 -1.73 -23.47
N LYS A 597 9.70 -1.13 -22.27
CA LYS A 597 9.79 -1.83 -20.98
C LYS A 597 8.50 -1.74 -20.17
N PRO A 598 8.12 -2.78 -19.41
CA PRO A 598 7.05 -2.69 -18.42
C PRO A 598 7.30 -1.59 -17.40
N PHE A 599 6.21 -1.05 -16.86
CA PHE A 599 6.27 -0.05 -15.80
C PHE A 599 5.58 -0.56 -14.54
N LEU A 600 6.34 -0.62 -13.44
CA LEU A 600 5.84 -1.04 -12.12
C LEU A 600 6.25 -0.01 -11.07
N LEU A 601 5.33 0.45 -10.22
CA LEU A 601 5.74 1.30 -9.10
C LEU A 601 6.40 0.43 -8.03
N VAL A 602 7.72 0.54 -7.84
CA VAL A 602 8.41 -0.25 -6.80
C VAL A 602 7.97 0.18 -5.40
N GLU A 603 7.61 1.47 -5.24
CA GLU A 603 6.95 2.05 -4.08
C GLU A 603 5.97 3.14 -4.52
N TYR A 604 4.76 3.15 -3.97
CA TYR A 604 3.79 4.23 -4.13
C TYR A 604 2.77 4.24 -3.00
N ALA A 605 1.95 5.30 -2.94
CA ALA A 605 0.86 5.43 -1.96
C ALA A 605 1.36 5.22 -0.52
N HIS A 606 2.33 6.04 -0.10
CA HIS A 606 2.97 5.98 1.22
C HIS A 606 1.93 5.99 2.35
N ALA A 607 1.84 4.91 3.12
CA ALA A 607 0.74 4.63 4.05
C ALA A 607 1.00 5.10 5.49
N MET A 608 1.94 6.03 5.67
CA MET A 608 2.26 6.63 6.97
C MET A 608 1.07 7.29 7.66
N GLY A 609 0.71 6.75 8.83
CA GLY A 609 -0.41 7.26 9.61
C GLY A 609 -1.73 7.22 8.83
N ASN A 610 -2.39 8.36 8.70
CA ASN A 610 -3.70 8.49 8.05
C ASN A 610 -3.49 9.00 6.62
N SER A 611 -3.33 8.06 5.68
CA SER A 611 -2.83 8.33 4.33
C SER A 611 -3.60 7.54 3.26
N VAL A 612 -2.95 7.15 2.16
CA VAL A 612 -3.48 6.35 1.04
C VAL A 612 -4.72 7.02 0.41
N GLY A 613 -4.67 8.35 0.32
CA GLY A 613 -5.57 9.15 -0.52
C GLY A 613 -5.27 8.92 -2.00
N ASN A 614 -6.25 9.20 -2.85
CA ASN A 614 -6.19 9.13 -4.32
C ASN A 614 -5.79 7.76 -4.93
N LEU A 615 -5.73 6.68 -4.14
CA LEU A 615 -5.37 5.35 -4.65
C LEU A 615 -6.23 4.92 -5.85
N ALA A 616 -7.51 5.28 -5.85
CA ALA A 616 -8.42 5.03 -6.98
C ALA A 616 -7.99 5.74 -8.28
N ASP A 617 -7.32 6.90 -8.19
CA ASP A 617 -6.86 7.69 -9.33
C ASP A 617 -5.61 7.08 -9.98
N TYR A 618 -4.66 6.57 -9.17
CA TYR A 618 -3.58 5.72 -9.67
C TYR A 618 -4.11 4.56 -10.49
N TRP A 619 -5.06 3.81 -9.92
CA TRP A 619 -5.59 2.61 -10.55
C TRP A 619 -6.48 2.90 -11.76
N ALA A 620 -7.11 4.07 -11.82
CA ALA A 620 -7.80 4.51 -13.02
C ALA A 620 -6.84 4.67 -14.21
N VAL A 621 -5.62 5.19 -13.98
CA VAL A 621 -4.58 5.33 -15.01
C VAL A 621 -3.94 3.98 -15.34
N ILE A 622 -3.62 3.17 -14.33
CA ILE A 622 -3.06 1.82 -14.50
C ILE A 622 -4.00 0.94 -15.33
N ASP A 623 -5.29 0.86 -14.95
CA ASP A 623 -6.31 0.07 -15.68
C ASP A 623 -6.50 0.53 -17.15
N ALA A 624 -6.10 1.75 -17.50
CA ALA A 624 -6.28 2.31 -18.84
C ALA A 624 -5.15 1.97 -19.82
N HIS A 625 -4.00 1.50 -19.32
CA HIS A 625 -2.79 1.31 -20.12
C HIS A 625 -2.11 -0.04 -19.81
N PRO A 626 -2.08 -0.99 -20.77
CA PRO A 626 -1.54 -2.33 -20.53
C PRO A 626 -0.09 -2.37 -19.99
N GLN A 627 0.75 -1.42 -20.41
CA GLN A 627 2.16 -1.31 -19.98
C GLN A 627 2.32 -0.88 -18.51
N LEU A 628 1.30 -0.24 -17.94
CA LEU A 628 1.28 0.11 -16.52
C LEU A 628 0.72 -1.10 -15.76
N GLN A 629 1.59 -1.84 -15.09
CA GLN A 629 1.20 -3.13 -14.51
C GLN A 629 1.06 -3.10 -12.99
N GLY A 630 0.79 -1.92 -12.42
CA GLY A 630 0.56 -1.75 -10.98
C GLY A 630 1.85 -1.45 -10.22
N GLY A 631 1.98 -2.02 -9.02
CA GLY A 631 3.13 -1.75 -8.15
C GLY A 631 2.92 -2.18 -6.70
N PHE A 632 3.80 -1.71 -5.81
CA PHE A 632 3.85 -2.09 -4.40
C PHE A 632 3.61 -0.90 -3.48
N ILE A 633 2.56 -0.96 -2.65
CA ILE A 633 2.29 0.06 -1.64
C ILE A 633 3.42 0.07 -0.60
N TRP A 634 3.84 1.25 -0.15
CA TRP A 634 4.75 1.40 1.00
C TRP A 634 3.96 1.75 2.28
N ASP A 635 3.84 0.87 3.27
CA ASP A 635 4.27 -0.53 3.30
C ASP A 635 3.25 -1.43 4.04
N TRP A 636 3.63 -2.68 4.36
CA TRP A 636 2.72 -3.64 4.97
C TRP A 636 2.41 -3.33 6.44
N VAL A 637 3.42 -3.16 7.28
CA VAL A 637 3.28 -3.18 8.74
C VAL A 637 4.03 -2.04 9.40
N ASP A 638 3.36 -1.34 10.33
CA ASP A 638 4.02 -0.34 11.18
C ASP A 638 5.19 -0.99 11.94
N GLN A 639 6.40 -0.46 11.78
CA GLN A 639 7.57 -0.94 12.53
C GLN A 639 7.60 -0.40 13.97
N ALA A 640 6.44 -0.18 14.60
CA ALA A 640 6.38 0.25 15.99
C ALA A 640 6.70 -0.90 16.95
N MET A 641 7.36 -0.58 18.07
CA MET A 641 7.69 -1.55 19.12
C MET A 641 6.69 -1.45 20.26
N ARG A 642 6.37 -2.58 20.91
CA ARG A 642 5.59 -2.55 22.15
C ARG A 642 6.46 -2.05 23.30
N ALA A 643 6.01 -1.03 24.00
CA ALA A 643 6.70 -0.48 25.16
C ALA A 643 5.71 -0.21 26.30
N THR A 644 6.24 -0.02 27.51
CA THR A 644 5.46 0.34 28.70
C THR A 644 6.05 1.58 29.36
N ASP A 645 5.21 2.55 29.71
CA ASP A 645 5.65 3.78 30.36
C ASP A 645 5.91 3.60 31.87
N GLU A 646 6.40 4.65 32.54
CA GLU A 646 6.68 4.65 33.99
C GLU A 646 5.45 4.35 34.88
N ARG A 647 4.23 4.42 34.31
CA ARG A 647 2.95 4.15 35.00
C ARG A 647 2.39 2.77 34.69
N GLY A 648 3.10 1.95 33.91
CA GLY A 648 2.65 0.62 33.53
C GLY A 648 1.65 0.60 32.37
N ARG A 649 1.53 1.69 31.59
CA ARG A 649 0.64 1.75 30.42
C ARG A 649 1.40 1.36 29.17
N GLU A 650 0.83 0.44 28.40
CA GLU A 650 1.40 0.05 27.10
C GLU A 650 1.22 1.16 26.06
N TYR A 651 2.20 1.31 25.18
CA TYR A 651 2.16 2.19 24.02
C TYR A 651 3.03 1.66 22.88
N TRP A 652 2.82 2.20 21.68
CA TRP A 652 3.59 1.90 20.49
C TRP A 652 4.78 2.86 20.37
N ALA A 653 5.98 2.38 20.67
CA ALA A 653 7.20 3.14 20.60
C ALA A 653 7.77 3.23 19.17
N TYR A 654 8.38 4.37 18.86
CA TYR A 654 9.07 4.65 17.60
C TYR A 654 10.38 5.42 17.87
N GLY A 655 11.07 5.89 16.83
CA GLY A 655 12.33 6.60 16.96
C GLY A 655 12.28 7.72 18.01
N GLY A 656 13.25 7.75 18.91
CA GLY A 656 13.32 8.71 20.00
C GLY A 656 12.75 8.23 21.34
N ASP A 657 12.01 7.11 21.37
CA ASP A 657 11.51 6.53 22.64
C ASP A 657 12.53 5.62 23.33
N PHE A 658 13.56 5.17 22.61
CA PHE A 658 14.64 4.35 23.12
C PHE A 658 15.96 5.12 23.14
N GLY A 659 16.89 4.66 23.98
CA GLY A 659 18.23 5.22 24.09
C GLY A 659 18.32 6.50 24.91
N PRO A 660 19.52 7.09 25.01
CA PRO A 660 19.76 8.30 25.78
C PRO A 660 19.10 9.54 25.17
N ALA A 661 18.68 10.47 26.04
CA ALA A 661 18.10 11.74 25.62
C ALA A 661 19.02 12.53 24.68
N GLY A 662 18.48 13.03 23.57
CA GLY A 662 19.22 13.79 22.56
C GLY A 662 19.89 12.94 21.48
N MET A 663 19.75 11.61 21.53
CA MET A 663 20.09 10.75 20.40
C MET A 663 19.34 11.17 19.14
N ARG A 664 20.07 11.28 18.02
CA ARG A 664 19.47 11.56 16.71
C ARG A 664 18.60 10.38 16.30
N ASN A 665 17.41 10.68 15.81
CA ASN A 665 16.43 9.73 15.33
C ASN A 665 15.53 10.44 14.31
N ASP A 666 14.83 9.66 13.49
CA ASP A 666 13.90 10.17 12.48
C ASP A 666 12.42 9.97 12.88
N GLY A 667 12.17 9.91 14.19
CA GLY A 667 10.83 9.89 14.79
C GLY A 667 9.99 8.68 14.36
N ASN A 668 8.72 8.93 14.00
CA ASN A 668 7.78 7.88 13.58
C ASN A 668 7.82 7.57 12.09
N PHE A 669 8.89 7.93 11.35
CA PHE A 669 8.97 7.73 9.90
C PHE A 669 8.99 6.25 9.46
N LEU A 670 9.17 5.31 10.40
CA LEU A 670 9.01 3.86 10.18
C LEU A 670 7.58 3.31 10.44
N VAL A 671 6.61 4.19 10.71
CA VAL A 671 5.20 3.84 10.98
C VAL A 671 4.40 4.05 9.69
N ASN A 672 4.57 3.12 8.73
CA ASN A 672 4.12 3.27 7.34
C ASN A 672 3.09 2.23 6.89
N GLY A 673 2.52 1.45 7.81
CA GLY A 673 1.83 0.21 7.50
C GLY A 673 0.39 0.34 7.01
N LEU A 674 -0.01 -0.56 6.12
CA LEU A 674 -1.42 -0.91 5.91
C LEU A 674 -2.04 -1.59 7.14
N VAL A 675 -1.22 -2.24 7.95
CA VAL A 675 -1.58 -2.80 9.25
C VAL A 675 -0.68 -2.27 10.35
N SER A 676 -1.22 -2.15 11.55
CA SER A 676 -0.44 -1.80 12.74
C SER A 676 0.49 -2.94 13.14
N ALA A 677 1.40 -2.70 14.08
CA ALA A 677 2.44 -3.66 14.46
C ALA A 677 1.90 -5.03 14.93
N ASP A 678 0.69 -5.07 15.51
CA ASP A 678 -0.03 -6.29 15.90
C ASP A 678 -1.04 -6.79 14.84
N ARG A 679 -0.87 -6.35 13.58
CA ARG A 679 -1.64 -6.74 12.39
C ARG A 679 -3.12 -6.31 12.41
N GLN A 680 -3.53 -5.37 13.27
CA GLN A 680 -4.84 -4.72 13.11
C GLN A 680 -4.84 -3.84 11.85
N LEU A 681 -5.90 -3.95 11.04
CA LEU A 681 -6.02 -3.20 9.80
C LEU A 681 -6.17 -1.70 10.08
N HIS A 682 -5.36 -0.86 9.43
CA HIS A 682 -5.68 0.56 9.35
C HIS A 682 -6.89 0.80 8.43
N PRO A 683 -7.64 1.90 8.61
CA PRO A 683 -8.81 2.18 7.79
C PRO A 683 -8.52 2.26 6.29
N HIS A 684 -7.33 2.72 5.87
CA HIS A 684 -6.93 2.71 4.47
C HIS A 684 -6.80 1.32 3.84
N ALA A 685 -6.60 0.25 4.62
CA ALA A 685 -6.53 -1.11 4.08
C ALA A 685 -7.85 -1.51 3.38
N TRP A 686 -8.98 -0.95 3.82
CA TRP A 686 -10.28 -1.18 3.17
C TRP A 686 -10.40 -0.48 1.81
N GLU A 687 -9.73 0.67 1.64
CA GLU A 687 -9.60 1.31 0.32
C GLU A 687 -8.74 0.45 -0.61
N VAL A 688 -7.61 -0.06 -0.11
CA VAL A 688 -6.75 -0.99 -0.87
C VAL A 688 -7.56 -2.20 -1.31
N LYS A 689 -8.29 -2.86 -0.41
CA LYS A 689 -9.14 -4.02 -0.75
C LYS A 689 -10.11 -3.71 -1.88
N LYS A 690 -10.73 -2.53 -1.84
CA LYS A 690 -11.70 -2.08 -2.84
C LYS A 690 -11.04 -1.79 -4.18
N VAL A 691 -9.93 -1.07 -4.19
CA VAL A 691 -9.25 -0.68 -5.43
C VAL A 691 -8.57 -1.90 -6.07
N TYR A 692 -7.99 -2.81 -5.28
CA TYR A 692 -7.34 -4.04 -5.74
C TYR A 692 -8.32 -5.17 -6.12
N GLN A 693 -9.64 -4.96 -6.03
CA GLN A 693 -10.59 -6.04 -6.25
C GLN A 693 -10.44 -6.65 -7.67
N PRO A 694 -10.37 -7.99 -7.80
CA PRO A 694 -10.12 -8.67 -9.07
C PRO A 694 -11.33 -8.74 -10.01
N VAL A 695 -12.39 -8.00 -9.73
CA VAL A 695 -13.62 -8.01 -10.53
C VAL A 695 -14.11 -6.57 -10.70
N GLY A 696 -14.23 -6.12 -11.93
CA GLY A 696 -14.87 -4.85 -12.26
C GLY A 696 -16.38 -5.00 -12.21
N ILE A 697 -17.08 -4.04 -11.61
CA ILE A 697 -18.54 -3.99 -11.57
C ILE A 697 -18.95 -2.59 -12.00
N ALA A 698 -19.71 -2.48 -13.08
CA ALA A 698 -20.16 -1.21 -13.62
C ALA A 698 -21.65 -1.25 -13.94
N MET A 699 -22.33 -0.12 -13.84
CA MET A 699 -23.70 0.03 -14.32
C MET A 699 -23.68 0.52 -15.77
N VAL A 700 -24.56 0.00 -16.62
CA VAL A 700 -24.64 0.45 -18.01
C VAL A 700 -25.24 1.85 -18.07
N TYR A 701 -24.64 2.73 -18.86
CA TYR A 701 -25.14 4.09 -19.02
C TYR A 701 -26.61 4.12 -19.45
N GLY A 702 -27.42 4.97 -18.82
CA GLY A 702 -28.83 5.14 -19.16
C GLY A 702 -29.74 3.95 -18.81
N ASN A 703 -29.18 2.82 -18.34
CA ASN A 703 -29.96 1.63 -18.02
C ASN A 703 -29.60 1.09 -16.60
N PRO A 704 -30.32 1.53 -15.56
CA PRO A 704 -30.05 1.12 -14.18
C PRO A 704 -30.44 -0.34 -13.89
N HIS A 705 -30.96 -1.06 -14.87
CA HIS A 705 -31.28 -2.48 -14.79
C HIS A 705 -30.24 -3.37 -15.49
N ARG A 706 -29.13 -2.81 -16.00
CA ARG A 706 -28.05 -3.59 -16.60
C ARG A 706 -26.73 -3.27 -15.94
N ILE A 707 -25.97 -4.31 -15.63
CA ILE A 707 -24.62 -4.22 -15.07
C ILE A 707 -23.64 -5.01 -15.92
N VAL A 708 -22.38 -4.57 -15.95
CA VAL A 708 -21.25 -5.27 -16.54
C VAL A 708 -20.38 -5.82 -15.41
N ILE A 709 -20.09 -7.13 -15.47
CA ILE A 709 -19.13 -7.79 -14.61
C ILE A 709 -17.90 -8.13 -15.45
N GLU A 710 -16.76 -7.55 -15.09
CA GLU A 710 -15.46 -7.74 -15.77
C GLU A 710 -14.57 -8.63 -14.91
N ASN A 711 -14.07 -9.73 -15.47
CA ASN A 711 -13.09 -10.56 -14.79
C ASN A 711 -11.68 -9.98 -15.01
N ARG A 712 -11.08 -9.44 -13.95
CA ARG A 712 -9.72 -8.85 -13.95
C ARG A 712 -8.68 -9.80 -13.35
N ARG A 713 -8.99 -11.10 -13.31
CA ARG A 713 -8.05 -12.18 -13.01
C ARG A 713 -7.36 -12.62 -14.29
N ALA A 714 -6.16 -13.17 -14.16
CA ALA A 714 -5.36 -13.62 -15.30
C ALA A 714 -5.55 -15.12 -15.61
N PHE A 715 -5.91 -15.95 -14.62
CA PHE A 715 -5.89 -17.41 -14.79
C PHE A 715 -7.18 -18.13 -14.41
N THR A 716 -8.01 -17.54 -13.55
CA THR A 716 -9.26 -18.16 -13.08
C THR A 716 -10.50 -17.44 -13.57
N ASP A 717 -11.53 -18.21 -13.94
CA ASP A 717 -12.86 -17.67 -14.20
C ASP A 717 -13.57 -17.23 -12.89
N LEU A 718 -14.80 -16.74 -12.99
CA LEU A 718 -15.58 -16.28 -11.84
C LEU A 718 -16.48 -17.37 -11.20
N SER A 719 -16.31 -18.64 -11.58
CA SER A 719 -17.19 -19.73 -11.14
C SER A 719 -17.07 -20.06 -9.66
N ASP A 720 -15.93 -19.73 -9.04
CA ASP A 720 -15.65 -19.81 -7.61
C ASP A 720 -16.39 -18.74 -6.78
N LEU A 721 -17.04 -17.78 -7.44
CA LEU A 721 -17.74 -16.67 -6.80
C LEU A 721 -19.27 -16.83 -6.85
N GLU A 722 -19.92 -16.38 -5.78
CA GLU A 722 -21.35 -16.17 -5.71
C GLU A 722 -21.66 -14.69 -5.88
N LEU A 723 -22.46 -14.37 -6.89
CA LEU A 723 -22.91 -13.02 -7.18
C LEU A 723 -24.29 -12.77 -6.55
N THR A 724 -24.39 -11.71 -5.76
CA THR A 724 -25.61 -11.30 -5.06
C THR A 724 -25.90 -9.82 -5.28
N TRP A 725 -27.17 -9.45 -5.22
CA TRP A 725 -27.60 -8.06 -5.17
C TRP A 725 -28.25 -7.74 -3.84
N GLU A 726 -28.11 -6.49 -3.42
CA GLU A 726 -28.75 -5.90 -2.25
C GLU A 726 -29.39 -4.58 -2.64
N LEU A 727 -30.67 -4.39 -2.36
CA LEU A 727 -31.39 -3.15 -2.57
C LEU A 727 -31.80 -2.57 -1.22
N ALA A 728 -31.15 -1.46 -0.86
CA ALA A 728 -31.32 -0.78 0.41
C ALA A 728 -32.21 0.47 0.27
N PHE A 729 -33.06 0.68 1.27
CA PHE A 729 -33.99 1.80 1.42
C PHE A 729 -33.81 2.41 2.82
N ASP A 730 -32.87 3.34 2.99
CA ASP A 730 -32.47 3.91 4.29
C ASP A 730 -32.24 2.86 5.39
N GLY A 731 -31.47 1.81 5.08
CA GLY A 731 -31.14 0.71 5.99
C GLY A 731 -32.09 -0.50 5.95
N PHE A 732 -33.26 -0.39 5.30
CA PHE A 732 -34.09 -1.57 5.03
C PHE A 732 -33.60 -2.29 3.77
N VAL A 733 -33.31 -3.58 3.90
CA VAL A 733 -32.65 -4.34 2.84
C VAL A 733 -33.57 -5.41 2.23
N ARG A 734 -33.50 -5.52 0.91
CA ARG A 734 -33.90 -6.71 0.14
C ARG A 734 -32.67 -7.26 -0.57
N SER A 735 -32.55 -8.57 -0.69
CA SER A 735 -31.43 -9.19 -1.38
C SER A 735 -31.88 -10.39 -2.20
N GLY A 736 -31.02 -10.81 -3.13
CA GLY A 736 -31.21 -12.02 -3.92
C GLY A 736 -29.92 -12.45 -4.58
N ALA A 737 -29.91 -13.68 -5.08
CA ALA A 737 -28.84 -14.19 -5.92
C ALA A 737 -29.03 -13.69 -7.37
N LEU A 738 -27.91 -13.49 -8.06
CA LEU A 738 -27.86 -13.36 -9.52
C LEU A 738 -27.43 -14.69 -10.15
N PRO A 739 -27.56 -14.84 -11.48
CA PRO A 739 -27.07 -16.02 -12.18
C PRO A 739 -25.61 -16.31 -11.85
N HIS A 740 -25.26 -17.60 -11.84
CA HIS A 740 -23.88 -18.05 -11.75
C HIS A 740 -23.09 -17.53 -12.96
N LEU A 741 -21.85 -17.10 -12.72
CA LEU A 741 -20.94 -16.60 -13.74
C LEU A 741 -19.77 -17.57 -13.92
N ALA A 742 -19.41 -17.85 -15.15
CA ALA A 742 -18.17 -18.52 -15.53
C ALA A 742 -17.39 -17.63 -16.51
N THR A 743 -17.37 -16.32 -16.23
CA THR A 743 -16.70 -15.30 -17.05
C THR A 743 -15.21 -15.60 -17.09
N ALA A 744 -14.68 -15.93 -18.28
CA ALA A 744 -13.27 -16.24 -18.48
C ALA A 744 -12.34 -15.08 -18.07
N PRO A 745 -11.06 -15.35 -17.75
CA PRO A 745 -10.06 -14.29 -17.50
C PRO A 745 -10.07 -13.20 -18.58
N GLY A 746 -10.02 -11.93 -18.17
CA GLY A 746 -10.07 -10.76 -19.07
C GLY A 746 -11.42 -10.51 -19.77
N ALA A 747 -12.39 -11.42 -19.68
CA ALA A 747 -13.69 -11.27 -20.31
C ALA A 747 -14.68 -10.47 -19.46
N SER A 748 -15.80 -10.09 -20.06
CA SER A 748 -16.90 -9.39 -19.39
C SER A 748 -18.26 -9.99 -19.74
N ASP A 749 -19.15 -10.04 -18.76
CA ASP A 749 -20.56 -10.42 -18.93
C ASP A 749 -21.48 -9.22 -18.64
N THR A 750 -22.54 -9.05 -19.44
CA THR A 750 -23.57 -8.05 -19.16
C THR A 750 -24.84 -8.72 -18.65
N LEU A 751 -25.22 -8.40 -17.42
CA LEU A 751 -26.39 -8.97 -16.74
C LEU A 751 -27.55 -7.98 -16.69
N THR A 752 -28.76 -8.47 -16.93
CA THR A 752 -30.00 -7.72 -16.72
C THR A 752 -30.60 -8.07 -15.36
N LEU A 753 -30.78 -7.07 -14.51
CA LEU A 753 -31.38 -7.16 -13.18
C LEU A 753 -32.90 -7.23 -13.29
N GLN A 754 -33.43 -8.44 -13.54
CA GLN A 754 -34.87 -8.68 -13.62
C GLN A 754 -35.50 -8.80 -12.23
N GLY A 755 -36.74 -8.29 -12.09
CA GLY A 755 -37.54 -8.50 -10.88
C GLY A 755 -37.05 -7.77 -9.63
N LEU A 756 -36.22 -6.73 -9.77
CA LEU A 756 -35.83 -5.90 -8.62
C LEU A 756 -37.07 -5.34 -7.91
N PRO A 757 -37.20 -5.50 -6.59
CA PRO A 757 -38.32 -4.95 -5.84
C PRO A 757 -38.43 -3.44 -6.03
N ASN A 758 -39.65 -2.96 -6.30
CA ASN A 758 -39.93 -1.53 -6.32
C ASN A 758 -41.08 -1.21 -5.36
N PRO A 759 -40.86 -1.33 -4.04
CA PRO A 759 -41.89 -1.05 -3.05
C PRO A 759 -42.28 0.43 -3.10
N LYS A 760 -43.51 0.75 -2.69
CA LYS A 760 -43.93 2.13 -2.47
C LYS A 760 -43.14 2.70 -1.30
N LEU A 761 -42.20 3.60 -1.59
CA LEU A 761 -41.34 4.22 -0.58
C LEU A 761 -42.04 5.37 0.13
N LYS A 762 -41.65 5.59 1.39
CA LYS A 762 -41.97 6.84 2.07
C LYS A 762 -41.20 8.00 1.39
N PRO A 763 -41.73 9.23 1.44
CA PRO A 763 -41.04 10.40 0.91
C PRO A 763 -39.62 10.55 1.47
N GLY A 764 -38.67 10.94 0.63
CA GLY A 764 -37.28 11.22 1.03
C GLY A 764 -36.42 9.99 1.31
N VAL A 765 -36.91 8.76 1.08
CA VAL A 765 -36.11 7.53 1.22
C VAL A 765 -35.17 7.36 0.03
N GLU A 766 -33.89 7.16 0.31
CA GLU A 766 -32.86 6.89 -0.70
C GLU A 766 -32.86 5.42 -1.11
N LYS A 767 -32.64 5.15 -2.40
CA LYS A 767 -32.55 3.81 -2.96
C LYS A 767 -31.11 3.54 -3.40
N LEU A 768 -30.49 2.51 -2.84
CA LEU A 768 -29.13 2.08 -3.17
C LEU A 768 -29.13 0.62 -3.63
N LEU A 769 -28.42 0.31 -4.70
CA LEU A 769 -28.21 -1.06 -5.16
C LEU A 769 -26.74 -1.43 -4.94
N ALA A 770 -26.46 -2.46 -4.16
CA ALA A 770 -25.13 -3.05 -4.08
C ALA A 770 -25.09 -4.39 -4.83
N ILE A 771 -23.98 -4.62 -5.53
CA ILE A 771 -23.65 -5.89 -6.16
C ILE A 771 -22.42 -6.44 -5.46
N THR A 772 -22.47 -7.69 -4.99
CA THR A 772 -21.39 -8.29 -4.20
C THR A 772 -21.04 -9.68 -4.71
N LEU A 773 -19.74 -9.93 -4.89
CA LEU A 773 -19.17 -11.23 -5.19
C LEU A 773 -18.47 -11.80 -3.95
N ARG A 774 -18.88 -13.01 -3.55
CA ARG A 774 -18.32 -13.73 -2.39
C ARG A 774 -17.70 -15.05 -2.81
N ARG A 775 -16.63 -15.48 -2.12
CA ARG A 775 -16.10 -16.83 -2.30
C ARG A 775 -17.16 -17.88 -1.94
N ARG A 776 -17.37 -18.86 -2.81
CA ARG A 776 -18.27 -20.00 -2.52
C ARG A 776 -17.67 -20.94 -1.49
N GLU A 777 -16.39 -21.24 -1.65
CA GLU A 777 -15.65 -22.19 -0.82
C GLU A 777 -14.48 -21.49 -0.14
N ALA A 778 -14.06 -22.05 1.01
CA ALA A 778 -12.91 -21.56 1.73
C ALA A 778 -11.61 -22.04 1.06
N ILE A 779 -10.61 -21.16 1.01
CA ILE A 779 -9.22 -21.55 0.74
C ILE A 779 -8.58 -21.83 2.09
N TRP A 780 -8.10 -23.05 2.31
CA TRP A 780 -7.54 -23.49 3.58
C TRP A 780 -6.03 -23.33 3.65
N THR A 781 -5.50 -23.06 4.84
CA THR A 781 -4.09 -23.27 5.09
C THR A 781 -3.79 -24.77 5.13
N THR A 782 -2.66 -25.18 4.57
CA THR A 782 -2.17 -26.58 4.66
C THR A 782 -1.18 -26.77 5.81
N LEU A 783 -0.90 -25.72 6.58
CA LEU A 783 0.09 -25.63 7.67
C LEU A 783 -0.43 -24.69 8.79
N GLY A 784 0.09 -24.86 10.01
CA GLY A 784 -0.20 -24.02 11.19
C GLY A 784 -1.06 -24.69 12.28
N PRO A 785 -0.98 -24.22 13.55
CA PRO A 785 -1.71 -24.80 14.68
C PRO A 785 -3.22 -24.50 14.67
N ARG A 786 -3.63 -23.46 13.94
CA ARG A 786 -5.03 -23.07 13.78
C ARG A 786 -5.54 -23.58 12.42
N GLN A 787 -6.49 -24.51 12.42
CA GLN A 787 -7.26 -24.89 11.23
C GLN A 787 -8.20 -23.72 10.82
N ALA A 788 -7.63 -22.59 10.41
CA ALA A 788 -8.36 -21.42 9.94
C ALA A 788 -8.22 -21.30 8.42
N PRO A 789 -9.27 -20.87 7.70
CA PRO A 789 -9.17 -20.65 6.27
C PRO A 789 -8.30 -19.43 5.98
N LEU A 790 -7.38 -19.56 5.00
CA LEU A 790 -6.62 -18.45 4.42
C LEU A 790 -7.59 -17.38 3.89
N VAL A 791 -8.62 -17.82 3.17
CA VAL A 791 -9.75 -16.99 2.77
C VAL A 791 -11.05 -17.75 3.07
N PRO A 792 -11.92 -17.27 3.98
CA PRO A 792 -13.12 -18.00 4.35
C PRO A 792 -14.17 -18.03 3.22
N ALA A 793 -15.01 -19.07 3.22
CA ALA A 793 -16.25 -19.07 2.43
C ALA A 793 -17.12 -17.87 2.84
N GLY A 794 -17.80 -17.24 1.88
CA GLY A 794 -18.55 -16.02 2.10
C GLY A 794 -17.70 -14.73 2.15
N HIS A 795 -16.37 -14.82 2.08
CA HIS A 795 -15.50 -13.63 2.03
C HIS A 795 -15.85 -12.76 0.82
N VAL A 796 -16.07 -11.46 1.05
CA VAL A 796 -16.32 -10.49 -0.01
C VAL A 796 -15.02 -10.22 -0.76
N VAL A 797 -15.00 -10.62 -2.03
CA VAL A 797 -13.86 -10.40 -2.95
C VAL A 797 -14.01 -9.06 -3.67
N ALA A 798 -15.21 -8.75 -4.14
CA ALA A 798 -15.52 -7.51 -4.83
C ALA A 798 -16.94 -7.04 -4.48
N ARG A 799 -17.12 -5.72 -4.37
CA ARG A 799 -18.43 -5.10 -4.11
C ARG A 799 -18.50 -3.74 -4.77
N GLU A 800 -19.64 -3.40 -5.36
CA GLU A 800 -19.93 -2.05 -5.83
C GLU A 800 -21.31 -1.60 -5.37
N GLN A 801 -21.49 -0.28 -5.17
CA GLN A 801 -22.77 0.31 -4.76
C GLN A 801 -23.15 1.47 -5.68
N PHE A 802 -24.38 1.42 -6.19
CA PHE A 802 -24.96 2.37 -7.12
C PHE A 802 -26.12 3.13 -6.47
N TRP A 803 -26.20 4.42 -6.75
CA TRP A 803 -27.34 5.24 -6.36
C TRP A 803 -28.48 5.09 -7.38
N MET A 804 -29.66 4.68 -6.91
CA MET A 804 -30.81 4.34 -7.76
C MET A 804 -31.92 5.39 -7.73
N GLY A 805 -31.70 6.50 -7.02
CA GLY A 805 -32.66 7.59 -6.89
C GLY A 805 -33.11 7.85 -5.45
N LEU A 806 -33.90 8.91 -5.31
CA LEU A 806 -34.51 9.36 -4.06
C LEU A 806 -36.03 9.40 -4.25
N ALA A 807 -36.80 8.86 -3.31
CA ALA A 807 -38.25 9.02 -3.30
C ALA A 807 -38.59 10.52 -3.18
N PRO A 808 -39.53 11.08 -3.97
CA PRO A 808 -39.88 12.49 -3.90
C PRO A 808 -40.18 12.91 -2.46
N PRO A 809 -39.47 13.91 -1.92
CA PRO A 809 -39.67 14.35 -0.56
C PRO A 809 -41.00 15.10 -0.45
N GLU A 810 -41.70 14.90 0.67
CA GLU A 810 -42.94 15.60 1.00
C GLU A 810 -42.59 16.76 1.95
N GLN A 811 -43.23 17.92 1.79
CA GLN A 811 -43.07 19.02 2.74
C GLN A 811 -43.80 18.63 4.03
N GLY A 812 -43.06 18.57 5.14
CA GLY A 812 -43.68 18.42 6.45
C GLY A 812 -44.45 19.68 6.83
N PRO A 813 -45.48 19.60 7.69
CA PRO A 813 -46.07 20.79 8.29
C PRO A 813 -44.99 21.53 9.09
N LEU A 814 -44.98 22.88 9.03
CA LEU A 814 -44.17 23.69 9.94
C LEU A 814 -44.55 23.34 11.38
N PRO A 815 -43.58 23.08 12.27
CA PRO A 815 -43.88 23.00 13.69
C PRO A 815 -44.54 24.32 14.13
N GLY A 816 -45.74 24.22 14.72
CA GLY A 816 -46.47 25.37 15.25
C GLY A 816 -46.35 25.44 16.76
N GLY A 817 -46.32 26.64 17.33
CA GLY A 817 -46.24 26.85 18.78
C GLY A 817 -45.50 28.14 19.12
N PRO A 818 -45.78 28.79 20.27
CA PRO A 818 -45.15 30.06 20.61
C PRO A 818 -43.70 29.86 21.06
N LEU A 819 -42.76 30.53 20.41
CA LEU A 819 -41.40 30.70 20.91
C LEU A 819 -41.33 31.93 21.84
N ARG A 820 -40.56 31.81 22.92
CA ARG A 820 -40.28 32.90 23.85
C ARG A 820 -38.83 33.30 23.75
N THR A 821 -38.59 34.60 23.59
CA THR A 821 -37.23 35.15 23.57
C THR A 821 -36.99 36.04 24.78
N GLN A 822 -35.87 35.82 25.46
CA GLN A 822 -35.40 36.68 26.53
C GLN A 822 -34.00 37.20 26.18
N GLU A 823 -33.82 38.51 26.25
CA GLU A 823 -32.54 39.15 25.99
C GLU A 823 -32.01 39.82 27.26
N THR A 824 -30.71 39.63 27.50
CA THR A 824 -29.94 40.31 28.53
C THR A 824 -28.71 40.95 27.87
N PRO A 825 -27.95 41.81 28.58
CA PRO A 825 -26.70 42.36 28.05
C PRO A 825 -25.71 41.28 27.60
N ASP A 826 -25.70 40.14 28.27
CA ASP A 826 -24.70 39.09 28.10
C ASP A 826 -25.21 37.88 27.28
N ALA A 827 -26.53 37.68 27.18
CA ALA A 827 -27.09 36.47 26.57
C ALA A 827 -28.45 36.68 25.87
N ILE A 828 -28.75 35.80 24.92
CA ILE A 828 -30.07 35.63 24.29
C ILE A 828 -30.55 34.21 24.61
N GLN A 829 -31.80 34.07 25.03
CA GLN A 829 -32.43 32.78 25.29
C GLN A 829 -33.67 32.62 24.44
N VAL A 830 -33.79 31.50 23.73
CA VAL A 830 -34.97 31.11 22.94
C VAL A 830 -35.55 29.83 23.54
N SER A 831 -36.82 29.85 23.94
CA SER A 831 -37.47 28.73 24.63
C SER A 831 -38.79 28.34 23.98
N GLY A 832 -39.01 27.04 23.84
CA GLY A 832 -40.31 26.45 23.51
C GLY A 832 -40.97 25.84 24.74
N ASP A 833 -41.82 24.83 24.53
CA ASP A 833 -42.56 24.18 25.62
C ASP A 833 -41.66 23.31 26.51
N ASP A 834 -40.73 22.56 25.90
CA ASP A 834 -39.87 21.59 26.60
C ASP A 834 -38.37 21.81 26.39
N PHE A 835 -37.99 22.85 25.65
CA PHE A 835 -36.60 23.16 25.33
C PHE A 835 -36.19 24.60 25.61
N THR A 836 -34.88 24.80 25.74
CA THR A 836 -34.26 26.11 25.91
C THR A 836 -32.90 26.14 25.20
N LEU A 837 -32.71 27.10 24.30
CA LEU A 837 -31.42 27.43 23.68
C LEU A 837 -30.88 28.71 24.30
N GLY A 838 -29.61 28.69 24.70
CA GLY A 838 -28.90 29.84 25.25
C GLY A 838 -27.74 30.25 24.34
N PHE A 839 -27.69 31.53 23.99
CA PHE A 839 -26.64 32.12 23.16
C PHE A 839 -25.89 33.18 23.97
N ASP A 840 -24.57 33.20 23.84
CA ASP A 840 -23.72 34.14 24.55
C ASP A 840 -23.30 35.31 23.64
N ARG A 841 -23.54 36.55 24.09
CA ARG A 841 -23.24 37.77 23.32
C ARG A 841 -21.74 38.11 23.31
N GLY A 842 -20.91 37.45 24.12
CA GLY A 842 -19.45 37.61 24.08
C GLY A 842 -18.78 36.76 23.00
N THR A 843 -19.22 35.52 22.85
CA THR A 843 -18.69 34.52 21.91
C THR A 843 -19.44 34.50 20.59
N GLY A 844 -20.71 34.93 20.58
CA GLY A 844 -21.60 34.95 19.41
C GLY A 844 -22.11 33.58 19.01
N THR A 845 -21.98 32.57 19.88
CA THR A 845 -22.32 31.17 19.58
C THR A 845 -23.41 30.65 20.51
N LEU A 846 -24.06 29.57 20.11
CA LEU A 846 -24.92 28.77 20.99
C LEU A 846 -24.04 28.11 22.07
N VAL A 847 -24.43 28.25 23.34
CA VAL A 847 -23.68 27.78 24.52
C VAL A 847 -24.49 26.83 25.41
N SER A 848 -25.72 26.51 25.01
CA SER A 848 -26.58 25.56 25.72
C SER A 848 -27.75 25.17 24.82
N MET A 849 -28.01 23.88 24.70
CA MET A 849 -29.31 23.36 24.27
C MET A 849 -29.81 22.38 25.33
N ARG A 850 -30.93 22.72 25.97
CA ARG A 850 -31.56 21.91 27.01
C ARG A 850 -32.92 21.41 26.55
N VAL A 851 -33.22 20.15 26.83
CA VAL A 851 -34.55 19.56 26.67
C VAL A 851 -34.93 18.82 27.93
N ASN A 852 -36.13 19.07 28.47
CA ASN A 852 -36.58 18.50 29.75
C ASN A 852 -35.55 18.66 30.89
N ALA A 853 -34.94 19.85 30.96
CA ALA A 853 -33.87 20.21 31.90
C ALA A 853 -32.56 19.41 31.77
N ARG A 854 -32.38 18.65 30.69
CA ARG A 854 -31.14 17.93 30.37
C ARG A 854 -30.35 18.66 29.30
N ASP A 855 -29.04 18.81 29.52
CA ASP A 855 -28.12 19.35 28.52
C ASP A 855 -27.92 18.33 27.38
N LEU A 856 -28.09 18.78 26.14
CA LEU A 856 -27.82 18.03 24.91
C LEU A 856 -26.63 18.61 24.13
N LEU A 857 -26.32 19.89 24.38
CA LEU A 857 -25.20 20.61 23.80
C LEU A 857 -24.63 21.56 24.86
N LEU A 858 -23.32 21.50 25.05
CA LEU A 858 -22.55 22.34 25.96
C LEU A 858 -22.00 23.58 25.26
N SER A 859 -21.62 23.48 23.98
CA SER A 859 -21.24 24.64 23.17
C SER A 859 -21.28 24.35 21.66
N GLY A 860 -21.35 25.42 20.87
CA GLY A 860 -21.34 25.38 19.41
C GLY A 860 -22.76 25.30 18.80
N PRO A 861 -22.88 25.31 17.47
CA PRO A 861 -21.80 25.25 16.49
C PRO A 861 -20.91 26.49 16.50
N ALA A 862 -19.59 26.30 16.52
CA ALA A 862 -18.60 27.35 16.33
C ALA A 862 -17.86 27.16 14.99
N PRO A 863 -17.42 28.23 14.30
CA PRO A 863 -16.66 28.09 13.05
C PRO A 863 -15.39 27.27 13.26
N ASN A 864 -15.15 26.26 12.42
CA ASN A 864 -13.94 25.45 12.45
C ASN A 864 -13.31 25.37 11.06
N PHE A 865 -12.04 25.79 10.96
CA PHE A 865 -11.27 25.79 9.71
C PHE A 865 -10.02 24.90 9.77
N TRP A 866 -9.89 24.08 10.82
CA TRP A 866 -8.67 23.35 11.13
C TRP A 866 -8.95 21.88 11.42
N ARG A 867 -7.93 21.04 11.19
CA ARG A 867 -7.85 19.64 11.60
C ARG A 867 -6.51 19.40 12.31
N ALA A 868 -6.44 18.40 13.17
CA ALA A 868 -5.16 17.99 13.75
C ALA A 868 -4.27 17.42 12.63
N PRO A 869 -3.04 17.92 12.41
CA PRO A 869 -2.25 17.51 11.26
C PRO A 869 -1.98 15.99 11.22
N THR A 870 -2.20 15.38 10.05
CA THR A 870 -1.72 14.02 9.76
C THR A 870 -0.20 14.00 9.54
N ASP A 871 0.39 12.82 9.41
CA ASP A 871 1.80 12.70 9.02
C ASP A 871 2.08 13.36 7.64
N ASN A 872 1.21 13.17 6.65
CA ASN A 872 1.29 13.85 5.34
C ASN A 872 1.15 15.38 5.45
N ASP A 873 0.29 15.88 6.35
CA ASP A 873 0.16 17.32 6.60
C ASP A 873 1.49 17.90 7.12
N TYR A 874 2.17 17.19 8.04
CA TYR A 874 3.51 17.57 8.51
C TYR A 874 4.54 17.50 7.37
N GLY A 875 4.56 16.40 6.61
CA GLY A 875 5.46 16.20 5.47
C GLY A 875 5.38 17.30 4.42
N SER A 876 4.17 17.79 4.15
CA SER A 876 3.93 18.86 3.17
C SER A 876 4.06 20.29 3.72
N GLY A 877 4.35 20.44 5.02
CA GLY A 877 4.48 21.74 5.69
C GLY A 877 3.15 22.48 5.93
N MET A 878 2.01 21.77 5.88
CA MET A 878 0.67 22.36 6.06
C MET A 878 0.49 23.12 7.39
N PRO A 879 0.97 22.64 8.56
CA PRO A 879 0.79 23.35 9.85
C PRO A 879 1.29 24.79 9.83
N VAL A 880 2.39 25.05 9.12
CA VAL A 880 2.97 26.38 8.94
C VAL A 880 2.28 27.12 7.80
N ARG A 881 2.19 26.51 6.61
CA ARG A 881 1.63 27.15 5.39
C ARG A 881 0.18 27.59 5.59
N SER A 882 -0.66 26.72 6.16
CA SER A 882 -2.10 26.94 6.34
C SER A 882 -2.47 27.41 7.76
N GLY A 883 -1.49 27.68 8.64
CA GLY A 883 -1.72 28.03 10.04
C GLY A 883 -2.56 29.32 10.27
N VAL A 884 -2.78 30.13 9.24
CA VAL A 884 -3.76 31.25 9.26
C VAL A 884 -5.18 30.76 9.54
N TRP A 885 -5.56 29.58 9.01
CA TRP A 885 -6.87 28.96 9.20
C TRP A 885 -7.06 28.43 10.63
N ARG A 886 -5.99 27.91 11.25
CA ARG A 886 -5.97 27.52 12.68
C ARG A 886 -6.41 28.67 13.58
N ARG A 887 -5.97 29.89 13.26
CA ARG A 887 -6.30 31.11 14.02
C ARG A 887 -7.66 31.69 13.64
N ALA A 888 -8.06 31.62 12.36
CA ALA A 888 -9.26 32.29 11.85
C ALA A 888 -10.53 31.96 12.63
N GLY A 889 -10.75 30.69 13.00
CA GLY A 889 -11.94 30.25 13.73
C GLY A 889 -11.96 30.62 15.23
N ARG A 890 -10.89 31.22 15.76
CA ARG A 890 -10.66 31.37 17.20
C ARG A 890 -10.49 32.83 17.63
N PRO A 891 -10.92 33.23 18.84
CA PRO A 891 -10.55 34.52 19.42
C PRO A 891 -9.02 34.67 19.58
N PRO A 892 -8.46 35.89 19.44
CA PRO A 892 -9.12 37.15 19.12
C PRO A 892 -9.33 37.38 17.61
N SER A 893 -8.94 36.42 16.75
CA SER A 893 -9.12 36.56 15.30
C SER A 893 -10.59 36.55 14.91
N ARG A 894 -11.34 35.55 15.39
CA ARG A 894 -12.80 35.53 15.37
C ARG A 894 -13.31 36.61 16.31
N HIS A 895 -13.76 37.72 15.73
CA HIS A 895 -14.32 38.85 16.45
C HIS A 895 -15.80 39.00 16.09
N LEU A 896 -16.67 38.99 17.10
CA LEU A 896 -18.09 39.24 16.91
C LEU A 896 -18.33 40.73 16.68
N ASP A 897 -18.85 41.07 15.51
CA ASP A 897 -19.21 42.45 15.15
C ASP A 897 -20.62 42.79 15.65
N SER A 898 -21.57 41.88 15.45
CA SER A 898 -22.95 42.04 15.88
C SER A 898 -23.67 40.70 16.01
N MET A 899 -24.72 40.69 16.84
CA MET A 899 -25.63 39.56 17.02
C MET A 899 -27.06 40.06 17.04
N THR A 900 -27.88 39.61 16.09
CA THR A 900 -29.27 40.04 15.88
C THR A 900 -30.25 38.91 16.16
N VAL A 901 -31.47 39.30 16.53
CA VAL A 901 -32.60 38.40 16.78
C VAL A 901 -33.79 38.87 15.97
N GLU A 902 -34.37 37.97 15.18
CA GLU A 902 -35.54 38.23 14.35
C GLU A 902 -36.61 37.18 14.64
N ALA A 903 -37.78 37.61 15.13
CA ALA A 903 -38.92 36.73 15.37
C ALA A 903 -39.94 36.85 14.22
N ALA A 904 -40.46 35.71 13.76
CA ALA A 904 -41.50 35.71 12.73
C ALA A 904 -42.80 36.40 13.24
N PRO A 905 -43.50 37.19 12.41
CA PRO A 905 -44.67 37.99 12.83
C PRO A 905 -45.88 37.20 13.35
N ASP A 906 -45.94 35.90 13.08
CA ASP A 906 -47.07 35.01 13.29
C ASP A 906 -46.83 33.91 14.35
N GLY A 907 -45.75 34.03 15.13
CA GLY A 907 -45.34 32.98 16.08
C GLY A 907 -44.61 31.81 15.42
N GLY A 908 -44.07 32.02 14.21
CA GLY A 908 -43.14 31.11 13.53
C GLY A 908 -41.71 31.11 14.11
N PRO A 909 -40.69 30.74 13.32
CA PRO A 909 -39.33 30.56 13.82
C PRO A 909 -38.68 31.86 14.33
N VAL A 910 -37.72 31.72 15.25
CA VAL A 910 -36.86 32.81 15.73
C VAL A 910 -35.46 32.60 15.17
N THR A 911 -34.94 33.59 14.45
CA THR A 911 -33.60 33.56 13.86
C THR A 911 -32.63 34.38 14.71
N VAL A 912 -31.53 33.76 15.14
CA VAL A 912 -30.40 34.41 15.81
C VAL A 912 -29.20 34.40 14.87
N THR A 913 -28.73 35.58 14.46
CA THR A 913 -27.63 35.71 13.48
C THR A 913 -26.44 36.41 14.10
N SER A 914 -25.27 35.80 14.00
CA SER A 914 -23.99 36.35 14.44
C SER A 914 -23.12 36.69 13.23
N HIS A 915 -22.62 37.92 13.19
CA HIS A 915 -21.69 38.40 12.18
C HIS A 915 -20.30 38.54 12.78
N PHE A 916 -19.32 37.88 12.17
CA PHE A 916 -17.93 37.88 12.63
C PHE A 916 -17.01 38.49 11.59
N THR A 917 -16.02 39.25 12.07
CA THR A 917 -14.77 39.50 11.35
C THR A 917 -13.78 38.39 11.70
N LEU A 918 -13.14 37.80 10.69
CA LEU A 918 -12.03 36.86 10.85
C LEU A 918 -10.71 37.60 10.58
N ARG A 919 -10.20 38.28 11.61
CA ARG A 919 -9.13 39.29 11.46
C ARG A 919 -7.82 38.74 10.89
N SER A 920 -7.50 37.47 11.11
CA SER A 920 -6.26 36.85 10.61
C SER A 920 -6.25 36.60 9.11
N ILE A 921 -7.40 36.69 8.44
CA ILE A 921 -7.56 36.44 7.00
C ILE A 921 -8.38 37.53 6.31
N ASP A 922 -8.69 38.61 7.03
CA ASP A 922 -9.52 39.75 6.56
C ASP A 922 -10.84 39.33 5.88
N ALA A 923 -11.53 38.32 6.43
CA ALA A 923 -12.77 37.80 5.88
C ALA A 923 -13.96 38.03 6.82
N ARG A 924 -15.18 37.81 6.30
CA ARG A 924 -16.43 37.86 7.06
C ARG A 924 -17.02 36.47 7.21
N TYR A 925 -17.60 36.19 8.37
CA TYR A 925 -18.31 34.94 8.62
C TYR A 925 -19.67 35.22 9.26
N THR A 926 -20.74 34.70 8.67
CA THR A 926 -22.10 34.80 9.19
C THR A 926 -22.57 33.43 9.65
N LEU A 927 -23.04 33.36 10.89
CA LEU A 927 -23.64 32.16 11.49
C LEU A 927 -25.08 32.44 11.89
N SER A 928 -26.04 31.77 11.26
CA SER A 928 -27.46 31.93 11.54
C SER A 928 -28.06 30.66 12.13
N HIS A 929 -28.87 30.84 13.19
CA HIS A 929 -29.61 29.79 13.88
C HIS A 929 -31.10 30.11 13.79
N GLN A 930 -31.83 29.43 12.92
CA GLN A 930 -33.28 29.56 12.80
C GLN A 930 -33.95 28.48 13.66
N VAL A 931 -34.45 28.87 14.83
CA VAL A 931 -35.05 27.98 15.83
C VAL A 931 -36.54 27.85 15.56
N HIS A 932 -37.02 26.60 15.45
CA HIS A 932 -38.42 26.27 15.24
C HIS A 932 -39.13 25.86 16.55
N PRO A 933 -40.47 25.90 16.61
CA PRO A 933 -41.25 25.58 17.81
C PRO A 933 -41.07 24.19 18.42
N ASP A 934 -40.50 23.22 17.70
CA ASP A 934 -40.19 21.87 18.20
C ASP A 934 -38.76 21.73 18.75
N GLY A 935 -37.96 22.80 18.68
CA GLY A 935 -36.55 22.85 19.07
C GLY A 935 -35.58 22.56 17.93
N THR A 936 -36.09 22.15 16.76
CA THR A 936 -35.24 21.98 15.58
C THR A 936 -34.67 23.33 15.16
N THR A 937 -33.38 23.38 14.90
CA THR A 937 -32.65 24.60 14.58
C THR A 937 -31.92 24.44 13.25
N ALA A 938 -32.28 25.24 12.25
CA ALA A 938 -31.53 25.28 11.00
C ALA A 938 -30.29 26.16 11.15
N ILE A 939 -29.12 25.58 10.87
CA ILE A 939 -27.83 26.24 10.95
C ILE A 939 -27.39 26.63 9.54
N SER A 940 -27.01 27.90 9.35
CA SER A 940 -26.39 28.39 8.13
C SER A 940 -25.07 29.07 8.44
N ALA A 941 -24.00 28.56 7.82
CA ALA A 941 -22.64 29.09 7.91
C ALA A 941 -22.23 29.64 6.55
N HIS A 942 -21.72 30.87 6.51
CA HIS A 942 -21.29 31.54 5.29
C HIS A 942 -20.01 32.33 5.52
N LEU A 943 -18.97 32.04 4.73
CA LEU A 943 -17.71 32.75 4.65
C LEU A 943 -17.73 33.62 3.40
N SER A 944 -17.56 34.92 3.56
CA SER A 944 -17.54 35.91 2.47
C SER A 944 -16.34 36.83 2.58
N ASP A 945 -16.10 37.61 1.52
CA ASP A 945 -15.00 38.57 1.43
C ASP A 945 -13.62 37.96 1.70
N VAL A 946 -13.45 36.69 1.37
CA VAL A 946 -12.18 35.97 1.55
C VAL A 946 -11.23 36.24 0.38
N ASP A 947 -9.97 36.50 0.70
CA ASP A 947 -8.92 36.63 -0.30
C ASP A 947 -8.61 35.25 -0.93
N GLU A 948 -8.74 35.15 -2.26
CA GLU A 948 -8.47 33.92 -3.02
C GLU A 948 -6.97 33.59 -3.08
N ASP A 949 -6.08 34.53 -2.72
CA ASP A 949 -4.62 34.32 -2.67
C ASP A 949 -4.14 33.66 -1.36
N LEU A 950 -5.05 33.39 -0.40
CA LEU A 950 -4.74 32.67 0.83
C LEU A 950 -4.33 31.19 0.54
N PRO A 951 -3.57 30.56 1.46
CA PRO A 951 -3.24 29.13 1.35
C PRO A 951 -4.49 28.26 1.47
N GLU A 952 -4.37 26.99 1.08
CA GLU A 952 -5.44 26.00 1.18
C GLU A 952 -6.01 25.86 2.61
N MET A 953 -7.31 25.63 2.68
CA MET A 953 -8.07 25.50 3.93
C MET A 953 -8.22 24.03 4.33
N PRO A 954 -7.72 23.59 5.49
CA PRO A 954 -7.81 22.17 5.86
C PRO A 954 -9.24 21.64 6.01
N ARG A 955 -10.16 22.49 6.48
CA ARG A 955 -11.55 22.14 6.76
C ARG A 955 -12.44 23.37 6.59
N PHE A 956 -13.66 23.20 6.10
CA PHE A 956 -14.71 24.21 6.23
C PHE A 956 -15.92 23.59 6.93
N GLY A 957 -16.14 23.96 8.18
CA GLY A 957 -17.14 23.32 9.00
C GLY A 957 -17.42 24.01 10.32
N THR A 958 -18.06 23.27 11.22
CA THR A 958 -18.37 23.74 12.57
C THR A 958 -18.00 22.68 13.62
N LEU A 959 -17.73 23.14 14.83
CA LEU A 959 -17.42 22.30 15.99
C LEU A 959 -18.48 22.49 17.07
N LEU A 960 -18.93 21.38 17.64
CA LEU A 960 -19.89 21.29 18.74
C LEU A 960 -19.26 20.49 19.89
N THR A 961 -19.60 20.85 21.12
CA THR A 961 -19.25 20.10 22.33
C THR A 961 -20.53 19.59 22.95
N LEU A 962 -20.66 18.27 23.09
CA LEU A 962 -21.81 17.62 23.71
C LEU A 962 -21.38 16.97 25.04
N PRO A 963 -22.32 16.68 25.97
CA PRO A 963 -21.99 15.97 27.20
C PRO A 963 -21.45 14.56 26.94
N GLY A 964 -20.44 14.11 27.70
CA GLY A 964 -19.82 12.78 27.56
C GLY A 964 -20.79 11.61 27.73
N SER A 965 -21.94 11.83 28.40
CA SER A 965 -23.01 10.84 28.51
C SER A 965 -23.71 10.48 27.18
N LEU A 966 -23.51 11.26 26.12
CA LEU A 966 -24.04 10.96 24.78
C LEU A 966 -23.03 10.12 24.00
N ASP A 967 -22.87 8.86 24.40
CA ASP A 967 -21.81 7.97 23.93
C ASP A 967 -22.23 6.97 22.84
N GLN A 968 -23.47 7.04 22.35
CA GLN A 968 -23.99 6.21 21.27
C GLN A 968 -24.12 7.01 19.97
N VAL A 969 -23.41 6.61 18.92
CA VAL A 969 -23.43 7.30 17.63
C VAL A 969 -24.09 6.42 16.57
N GLU A 970 -25.10 6.95 15.90
CA GLU A 970 -25.78 6.31 14.77
C GLU A 970 -25.78 7.24 13.57
N TRP A 971 -25.48 6.77 12.37
CA TRP A 971 -25.47 7.61 11.17
C TRP A 971 -25.95 6.89 9.92
N TYR A 972 -26.45 7.67 8.97
CA TYR A 972 -26.71 7.23 7.60
C TYR A 972 -25.77 7.96 6.64
N GLY A 973 -24.73 7.28 6.19
CA GLY A 973 -23.61 7.85 5.44
C GLY A 973 -22.60 6.78 5.06
N ARG A 974 -21.37 7.15 4.69
CA ARG A 974 -20.31 6.15 4.45
C ARG A 974 -19.80 5.53 5.74
N GLY A 975 -19.50 4.23 5.72
CA GLY A 975 -18.97 3.50 6.86
C GLY A 975 -18.73 2.01 6.58
N PRO A 976 -18.44 1.20 7.62
CA PRO A 976 -18.39 1.60 9.03
C PRO A 976 -17.08 2.32 9.44
N HIS A 977 -15.98 2.08 8.71
CA HIS A 977 -14.66 2.66 8.99
C HIS A 977 -14.56 4.14 8.55
N GLU A 978 -13.54 4.84 9.06
CA GLU A 978 -13.27 6.24 8.66
C GLU A 978 -12.91 6.38 7.18
N ASN A 979 -13.31 7.50 6.60
CA ASN A 979 -13.12 7.80 5.19
C ASN A 979 -12.99 9.31 4.98
N TYR A 980 -12.28 9.68 3.92
CA TYR A 980 -11.94 11.07 3.58
C TYR A 980 -12.27 11.37 2.12
N TRP A 981 -12.16 12.64 1.71
CA TRP A 981 -12.61 13.07 0.38
C TRP A 981 -11.94 12.28 -0.75
N ASP A 982 -10.65 11.99 -0.63
CA ASP A 982 -9.81 11.23 -1.56
C ASP A 982 -9.63 9.75 -1.17
N ARG A 983 -10.31 9.26 -0.12
CA ARG A 983 -10.22 7.87 0.37
C ARG A 983 -11.55 7.38 0.94
N ARG A 984 -12.47 6.98 0.07
CA ARG A 984 -13.86 6.66 0.46
C ARG A 984 -14.53 5.57 -0.35
N THR A 985 -13.89 5.03 -1.38
CA THR A 985 -14.54 4.04 -2.26
C THR A 985 -14.75 2.70 -1.55
N GLY A 986 -13.90 2.38 -0.56
CA GLY A 986 -14.01 1.21 0.31
C GLY A 986 -15.12 1.31 1.36
N ALA A 987 -15.65 2.51 1.60
CA ALA A 987 -16.71 2.77 2.58
C ALA A 987 -18.08 2.90 1.89
N ALA A 988 -18.98 1.95 2.14
CA ALA A 988 -20.32 1.93 1.54
C ALA A 988 -21.27 2.89 2.27
N VAL A 989 -22.23 3.47 1.54
CA VAL A 989 -23.33 4.21 2.16
C VAL A 989 -24.30 3.22 2.80
N GLY A 990 -24.62 3.45 4.08
CA GLY A 990 -25.50 2.59 4.87
C GLY A 990 -25.88 3.25 6.20
N ARG A 991 -26.73 2.56 6.97
CA ARG A 991 -27.08 2.93 8.35
C ARG A 991 -26.16 2.15 9.29
N TYR A 992 -25.37 2.86 10.08
CA TYR A 992 -24.36 2.29 10.98
C TYR A 992 -24.56 2.84 12.39
N SER A 993 -24.11 2.08 13.39
CA SER A 993 -24.12 2.50 14.78
C SER A 993 -22.87 1.97 15.48
N ALA A 994 -22.27 2.78 16.35
CA ALA A 994 -21.13 2.38 17.17
C ALA A 994 -21.12 3.21 18.47
N PRO A 995 -20.60 2.66 19.58
CA PRO A 995 -20.26 3.47 20.73
C PRO A 995 -19.12 4.44 20.36
N LEU A 996 -19.06 5.59 21.04
CA LEU A 996 -18.09 6.66 20.77
C LEU A 996 -16.63 6.17 20.80
N SER A 997 -16.31 5.21 21.68
CA SER A 997 -14.98 4.61 21.80
C SER A 997 -14.53 3.87 20.55
N GLU A 998 -15.45 3.33 19.74
CA GLU A 998 -15.14 2.60 18.50
C GLU A 998 -14.96 3.55 17.29
N LEU A 999 -15.22 4.85 17.45
CA LEU A 999 -14.99 5.84 16.39
C LEU A 999 -13.57 6.40 16.37
N VAL A 1000 -12.75 6.05 17.37
CA VAL A 1000 -11.34 6.44 17.48
C VAL A 1000 -10.46 5.38 16.83
N HIS A 1001 -9.77 5.71 15.75
CA HIS A 1001 -8.67 4.89 15.26
C HIS A 1001 -7.35 5.34 15.89
N SER A 1002 -6.71 4.44 16.65
CA SER A 1002 -5.50 4.77 17.42
C SER A 1002 -4.22 4.58 16.58
N TYR A 1003 -3.99 5.44 15.60
CA TYR A 1003 -2.71 5.51 14.86
C TYR A 1003 -1.54 5.66 15.83
N VAL A 1004 -0.37 5.04 15.60
CA VAL A 1004 0.76 5.09 16.56
C VAL A 1004 1.03 6.51 17.09
N ARG A 1005 1.10 7.50 16.19
CA ARG A 1005 1.08 8.93 16.55
C ARG A 1005 -0.36 9.47 16.51
N PRO A 1006 -0.88 10.09 17.58
CA PRO A 1006 -2.20 10.72 17.56
C PRO A 1006 -2.32 11.85 16.52
N GLN A 1007 -3.43 11.86 15.78
CA GLN A 1007 -3.71 12.79 14.68
C GLN A 1007 -5.21 12.85 14.34
N GLU A 1008 -5.60 13.57 13.28
CA GLU A 1008 -6.97 13.54 12.76
C GLU A 1008 -7.42 12.11 12.45
N THR A 1009 -8.60 11.73 12.96
CA THR A 1009 -9.22 10.41 12.81
C THR A 1009 -10.75 10.53 12.94
N GLY A 1010 -11.48 9.50 12.51
CA GLY A 1010 -12.91 9.35 12.80
C GLY A 1010 -13.84 10.03 11.80
N THR A 1011 -13.33 10.68 10.75
CA THR A 1011 -14.16 11.34 9.73
C THR A 1011 -15.06 10.33 9.00
N ARG A 1012 -16.32 10.70 8.76
CA ARG A 1012 -17.29 9.99 7.90
C ARG A 1012 -17.85 10.97 6.87
N THR A 1013 -17.69 10.66 5.59
CA THR A 1013 -18.15 11.50 4.47
C THR A 1013 -19.53 11.08 3.95
N ASP A 1014 -20.11 11.93 3.10
CA ASP A 1014 -21.41 11.72 2.47
C ASP A 1014 -22.51 11.33 3.48
N THR A 1015 -22.51 11.96 4.66
CA THR A 1015 -23.45 11.67 5.75
C THR A 1015 -24.72 12.49 5.56
N ARG A 1016 -25.86 11.80 5.45
CA ARG A 1016 -27.19 12.40 5.35
C ARG A 1016 -27.64 12.86 6.73
N TRP A 1017 -27.44 12.02 7.75
CA TRP A 1017 -27.68 12.36 9.14
C TRP A 1017 -26.79 11.58 10.10
N VAL A 1018 -26.54 12.16 11.27
CA VAL A 1018 -25.88 11.53 12.42
C VAL A 1018 -26.63 11.88 13.71
N ALA A 1019 -26.86 10.90 14.56
CA ALA A 1019 -27.43 11.03 15.89
C ALA A 1019 -26.37 10.67 16.93
N VAL A 1020 -26.22 11.52 17.95
CA VAL A 1020 -25.36 11.28 19.11
C VAL A 1020 -26.26 11.27 20.34
N THR A 1021 -26.40 10.12 20.98
CA THR A 1021 -27.42 9.85 22.00
C THR A 1021 -26.82 9.14 23.21
N ASP A 1022 -27.55 9.13 24.31
CA ASP A 1022 -27.26 8.26 25.44
C ASP A 1022 -27.95 6.88 25.28
N GLY A 1023 -27.76 5.99 26.27
CA GLY A 1023 -28.43 4.69 26.31
C GLY A 1023 -29.98 4.72 26.38
N SER A 1024 -30.61 5.88 26.56
CA SER A 1024 -32.07 6.05 26.51
C SER A 1024 -32.60 6.48 25.14
N GLY A 1025 -31.70 6.80 24.20
CA GLY A 1025 -32.03 7.41 22.91
C GLY A 1025 -32.26 8.92 22.98
N THR A 1026 -31.97 9.56 24.11
CA THR A 1026 -32.02 11.03 24.23
C THR A 1026 -30.72 11.61 23.69
N GLY A 1027 -30.78 12.64 22.84
CA GLY A 1027 -29.56 13.21 22.27
C GLY A 1027 -29.81 14.25 21.19
N LEU A 1028 -28.88 14.35 20.25
CA LEU A 1028 -28.90 15.33 19.18
C LEU A 1028 -28.80 14.65 17.82
N LEU A 1029 -29.71 15.01 16.91
CA LEU A 1029 -29.70 14.62 15.50
C LEU A 1029 -29.19 15.79 14.64
N VAL A 1030 -28.21 15.51 13.80
CA VAL A 1030 -27.71 16.39 12.75
C VAL A 1030 -28.20 15.87 11.40
N THR A 1031 -28.85 16.71 10.60
CA THR A 1031 -29.26 16.38 9.21
C THR A 1031 -28.58 17.31 8.22
N GLY A 1032 -27.81 16.77 7.29
CA GLY A 1032 -27.15 17.54 6.23
C GLY A 1032 -28.12 18.00 5.13
N LEU A 1033 -27.84 19.13 4.50
CA LEU A 1033 -28.67 19.69 3.42
C LEU A 1033 -27.86 19.91 2.13
N PRO A 1034 -27.62 18.88 1.28
CA PRO A 1034 -28.17 17.52 1.37
C PRO A 1034 -27.32 16.52 2.17
N ALA A 1035 -26.04 16.80 2.42
CA ALA A 1035 -25.14 15.93 3.17
C ALA A 1035 -24.02 16.76 3.83
N VAL A 1036 -23.38 16.18 4.83
CA VAL A 1036 -22.23 16.73 5.57
C VAL A 1036 -21.16 15.65 5.75
N SER A 1037 -19.97 16.05 6.17
CA SER A 1037 -19.03 15.12 6.84
C SER A 1037 -19.07 15.36 8.34
N PHE A 1038 -18.77 14.34 9.14
CA PHE A 1038 -18.67 14.48 10.59
C PHE A 1038 -17.55 13.63 11.18
N SER A 1039 -17.05 14.02 12.35
CA SER A 1039 -16.35 13.13 13.28
C SER A 1039 -16.88 13.36 14.70
N ALA A 1040 -16.89 12.32 15.52
CA ALA A 1040 -17.30 12.38 16.92
C ALA A 1040 -16.25 11.67 17.77
N LEU A 1041 -15.59 12.41 18.67
CA LEU A 1041 -14.46 11.90 19.44
C LEU A 1041 -14.54 12.33 20.92
N PRO A 1042 -14.04 11.52 21.87
CA PRO A 1042 -13.92 11.91 23.28
C PRO A 1042 -12.65 12.75 23.53
N TYR A 1043 -12.17 13.47 22.51
CA TYR A 1043 -10.97 14.30 22.53
C TYR A 1043 -11.26 15.62 21.84
N THR A 1044 -10.64 16.69 22.31
CA THR A 1044 -10.67 17.98 21.60
C THR A 1044 -9.70 17.97 20.43
N LEU A 1045 -9.88 18.90 19.50
CA LEU A 1045 -8.93 19.14 18.41
C LEU A 1045 -7.51 19.41 18.96
N GLU A 1046 -7.41 20.13 20.07
CA GLU A 1046 -6.15 20.46 20.74
C GLU A 1046 -5.48 19.25 21.39
N ASP A 1047 -6.25 18.27 21.85
CA ASP A 1047 -5.67 17.04 22.39
C ASP A 1047 -4.92 16.27 21.27
N LEU A 1048 -5.37 16.36 20.02
CA LEU A 1048 -4.76 15.67 18.88
C LEU A 1048 -3.74 16.51 18.10
N ASP A 1049 -3.84 17.85 18.13
CA ASP A 1049 -2.95 18.77 17.41
C ASP A 1049 -1.63 18.96 18.17
N ALA A 1050 -0.50 18.53 17.60
CA ALA A 1050 0.83 18.74 18.18
C ALA A 1050 1.45 20.12 17.87
N GLY A 1051 0.77 20.95 17.07
CA GLY A 1051 1.20 22.30 16.72
C GLY A 1051 1.96 22.36 15.39
N GLU A 1052 2.85 23.35 15.27
CA GLU A 1052 3.57 23.64 14.01
C GLU A 1052 4.63 22.61 13.65
N THR A 1053 5.14 21.89 14.64
CA THR A 1053 6.14 20.82 14.47
C THR A 1053 5.59 19.52 15.03
N LYS A 1054 6.01 18.41 14.42
CA LYS A 1054 5.74 17.08 14.94
C LYS A 1054 6.35 16.94 16.34
N ALA A 1055 5.67 16.22 17.24
CA ALA A 1055 6.13 16.00 18.60
C ALA A 1055 6.11 14.49 18.93
N GLN A 1056 7.03 14.07 19.80
CA GLN A 1056 7.06 12.72 20.37
C GLN A 1056 5.82 12.55 21.27
N ARG A 1057 4.79 11.90 20.74
CA ARG A 1057 3.48 11.74 21.40
C ARG A 1057 2.87 10.39 21.07
N HIS A 1058 2.15 9.86 22.06
CA HIS A 1058 1.54 8.54 22.05
C HIS A 1058 0.08 8.62 22.50
N TRP A 1059 -0.76 7.65 22.14
CA TRP A 1059 -2.14 7.59 22.65
C TRP A 1059 -2.20 7.42 24.16
N ALA A 1060 -1.19 6.79 24.77
CA ALA A 1060 -1.05 6.70 26.22
C ALA A 1060 -0.90 8.09 26.89
N ASP A 1061 -0.52 9.14 26.15
CA ASP A 1061 -0.44 10.52 26.68
C ASP A 1061 -1.80 11.21 26.75
N LEU A 1062 -2.82 10.67 26.07
CA LEU A 1062 -4.14 11.27 25.98
C LEU A 1062 -5.10 10.72 27.04
N VAL A 1063 -5.95 11.59 27.56
CA VAL A 1063 -7.01 11.24 28.51
C VAL A 1063 -8.35 11.56 27.85
N PRO A 1064 -9.24 10.57 27.65
CA PRO A 1064 -10.59 10.82 27.18
C PRO A 1064 -11.30 11.85 28.07
N ARG A 1065 -12.01 12.79 27.45
CA ARG A 1065 -12.78 13.81 28.17
C ARG A 1065 -14.19 13.34 28.50
N ASP A 1066 -14.82 13.96 29.49
CA ASP A 1066 -16.25 13.78 29.81
C ASP A 1066 -17.15 14.61 28.87
N GLU A 1067 -16.74 14.70 27.59
CA GLU A 1067 -17.35 15.51 26.56
C GLU A 1067 -17.16 14.82 25.21
N VAL A 1068 -18.10 15.05 24.28
CA VAL A 1068 -17.99 14.62 22.88
C VAL A 1068 -17.70 15.84 22.02
N THR A 1069 -16.58 15.81 21.30
CA THR A 1069 -16.28 16.77 20.24
C THR A 1069 -16.90 16.27 18.95
N LEU A 1070 -17.95 16.94 18.47
CA LEU A 1070 -18.63 16.64 17.21
C LEU A 1070 -18.28 17.71 16.17
N THR A 1071 -17.68 17.31 15.05
CA THR A 1071 -17.48 18.18 13.89
C THR A 1071 -18.62 17.97 12.90
N VAL A 1072 -19.10 19.05 12.29
CA VAL A 1072 -20.09 19.00 11.20
C VAL A 1072 -19.57 19.90 10.09
N ASP A 1073 -19.12 19.26 9.02
CA ASP A 1073 -18.32 19.89 7.99
C ASP A 1073 -19.06 19.92 6.66
N TYR A 1074 -18.97 21.05 5.93
CA TYR A 1074 -19.25 21.06 4.50
C TYR A 1074 -18.32 20.06 3.81
N ARG A 1075 -17.04 20.17 4.12
CA ARG A 1075 -15.98 19.32 3.60
C ARG A 1075 -14.69 19.50 4.40
N GLN A 1076 -13.85 18.47 4.34
CA GLN A 1076 -12.46 18.47 4.79
C GLN A 1076 -11.57 18.15 3.59
N GLN A 1077 -10.39 18.75 3.52
CA GLN A 1077 -9.38 18.41 2.51
C GLN A 1077 -9.02 16.91 2.57
N GLY A 1078 -8.59 16.34 1.44
CA GLY A 1078 -8.09 14.96 1.38
C GLY A 1078 -6.92 14.68 2.32
N VAL A 1079 -6.58 13.41 2.50
CA VAL A 1079 -5.43 12.97 3.32
C VAL A 1079 -4.14 12.89 2.51
N GLY A 1080 -4.19 12.82 1.17
CA GLY A 1080 -3.00 12.67 0.33
C GLY A 1080 -2.30 11.32 0.55
N GLY A 1081 -1.01 11.26 0.24
CA GLY A 1081 -0.21 10.05 0.40
C GLY A 1081 0.55 9.59 -0.84
N ASP A 1082 0.70 10.42 -1.88
CA ASP A 1082 1.68 10.14 -2.95
C ASP A 1082 3.07 9.92 -2.32
N ASP A 1083 3.44 10.79 -1.37
CA ASP A 1083 4.56 10.70 -0.45
C ASP A 1083 4.19 11.41 0.88
N SER A 1084 5.04 11.32 1.91
CA SER A 1084 4.86 12.02 3.20
C SER A 1084 5.99 13.01 3.52
N TRP A 1085 6.65 13.58 2.50
CA TRP A 1085 7.76 14.53 2.66
C TRP A 1085 7.71 15.72 1.69
N GLY A 1086 6.60 15.92 1.00
CA GLY A 1086 6.35 17.15 0.26
C GLY A 1086 5.06 17.19 -0.55
N ALA A 1087 4.49 16.04 -0.91
CA ALA A 1087 3.23 15.95 -1.62
C ALA A 1087 2.07 16.55 -0.81
N VAL A 1088 1.20 17.25 -1.51
CA VAL A 1088 -0.09 17.72 -1.00
C VAL A 1088 -1.19 16.86 -1.60
N PRO A 1089 -2.38 16.79 -0.98
CA PRO A 1089 -3.57 16.22 -1.61
C PRO A 1089 -3.76 16.80 -3.01
N HIS A 1090 -4.23 15.99 -3.95
CA HIS A 1090 -4.43 16.45 -5.33
C HIS A 1090 -5.42 17.62 -5.37
N HIS A 1091 -5.33 18.42 -6.42
CA HIS A 1091 -5.99 19.72 -6.50
C HIS A 1091 -7.53 19.61 -6.39
N GLU A 1092 -8.11 18.54 -6.92
CA GLU A 1092 -9.52 18.17 -6.86
C GLU A 1092 -10.03 17.85 -5.44
N TYR A 1093 -9.14 17.49 -4.52
CA TYR A 1093 -9.43 17.18 -3.13
C TYR A 1093 -8.96 18.28 -2.16
N THR A 1094 -8.60 19.45 -2.70
CA THR A 1094 -8.11 20.61 -1.93
C THR A 1094 -9.18 21.69 -1.82
N LEU A 1095 -9.33 22.27 -0.62
CA LEU A 1095 -10.27 23.37 -0.38
C LEU A 1095 -9.55 24.72 -0.57
N TRP A 1096 -9.62 25.25 -1.78
CA TRP A 1096 -9.08 26.56 -2.09
C TRP A 1096 -9.96 27.70 -1.52
N PRO A 1097 -9.37 28.77 -0.97
CA PRO A 1097 -10.12 29.90 -0.43
C PRO A 1097 -11.02 30.54 -1.48
N ARG A 1098 -12.30 30.67 -1.15
CA ARG A 1098 -13.33 31.34 -1.94
C ARG A 1098 -14.56 31.54 -1.06
N GLU A 1099 -15.52 32.32 -1.54
CA GLU A 1099 -16.82 32.40 -0.89
C GLU A 1099 -17.45 30.99 -0.79
N MET A 1100 -17.84 30.60 0.43
CA MET A 1100 -18.38 29.28 0.72
C MET A 1100 -19.49 29.37 1.76
N GLY A 1101 -20.50 28.51 1.64
CA GLY A 1101 -21.51 28.36 2.67
C GLY A 1101 -22.12 26.96 2.67
N PHE A 1102 -22.60 26.53 3.82
CA PHE A 1102 -23.29 25.25 3.98
C PHE A 1102 -24.33 25.31 5.09
N ARG A 1103 -25.23 24.34 5.08
CA ARG A 1103 -26.40 24.27 5.97
C ARG A 1103 -26.64 22.86 6.47
N PHE A 1104 -27.15 22.77 7.70
CA PHE A 1104 -27.61 21.54 8.32
C PHE A 1104 -28.68 21.85 9.36
N LEU A 1105 -29.40 20.82 9.82
CA LEU A 1105 -30.39 20.92 10.90
C LEU A 1105 -29.82 20.29 12.16
N LEU A 1106 -30.07 20.91 13.30
CA LEU A 1106 -29.90 20.33 14.63
C LEU A 1106 -31.28 20.06 15.23
N ARG A 1107 -31.57 18.83 15.59
CA ARG A 1107 -32.85 18.43 16.17
C ARG A 1107 -32.62 17.69 17.49
N PRO A 1108 -33.24 18.11 18.60
CA PRO A 1108 -33.25 17.31 19.81
C PRO A 1108 -33.97 15.97 19.58
N LEU A 1109 -33.37 14.89 20.05
CA LEU A 1109 -33.97 13.56 20.09
C LEU A 1109 -34.49 13.25 21.50
N ARG A 1110 -35.72 12.77 21.57
CA ARG A 1110 -36.40 12.32 22.79
C ARG A 1110 -36.44 10.78 22.83
N PRO A 1111 -36.60 10.18 24.03
CA PRO A 1111 -36.70 8.73 24.15
C PRO A 1111 -37.75 8.11 23.22
N GLY A 1112 -37.34 7.09 22.46
CA GLY A 1112 -38.21 6.35 21.54
C GLY A 1112 -38.41 6.98 20.16
N GLU A 1113 -37.81 8.14 19.88
CA GLU A 1113 -37.77 8.72 18.53
C GLU A 1113 -36.72 7.99 17.66
N ASP A 1114 -37.09 7.64 16.42
CA ASP A 1114 -36.15 7.07 15.44
C ASP A 1114 -35.53 8.20 14.60
N PRO A 1115 -34.19 8.37 14.59
CA PRO A 1115 -33.55 9.45 13.84
C PRO A 1115 -33.77 9.37 12.33
N GLY A 1116 -33.94 8.16 11.77
CA GLY A 1116 -34.10 7.97 10.32
C GLY A 1116 -35.33 8.67 9.73
N PRO A 1117 -36.56 8.38 10.23
CA PRO A 1117 -37.77 9.13 9.86
C PRO A 1117 -37.68 10.64 10.10
N LEU A 1118 -37.16 11.07 11.26
CA LEU A 1118 -37.07 12.48 11.59
C LEU A 1118 -36.12 13.25 10.67
N ALA A 1119 -35.01 12.63 10.24
CA ALA A 1119 -34.06 13.24 9.33
C ALA A 1119 -34.63 13.50 7.92
N ARG A 1120 -35.72 12.81 7.52
CA ARG A 1120 -36.37 12.99 6.22
C ARG A 1120 -37.40 14.11 6.19
N GLU A 1121 -37.83 14.61 7.34
CA GLU A 1121 -38.80 15.69 7.43
C GLU A 1121 -38.19 16.99 6.88
N ARG A 1122 -38.69 17.49 5.74
CA ARG A 1122 -38.25 18.77 5.18
C ARG A 1122 -38.90 19.92 5.94
N MET A 1123 -38.09 20.79 6.52
CA MET A 1123 -38.52 22.10 7.02
C MET A 1123 -38.94 23.02 5.86
N PRO A 1124 -40.17 23.55 5.86
CA PRO A 1124 -40.58 24.64 4.97
C PRO A 1124 -39.76 25.89 5.33
N ASP A 1125 -39.23 26.61 4.34
CA ASP A 1125 -38.46 27.86 4.51
C ASP A 1125 -37.06 27.81 5.14
N ALA A 1126 -36.29 26.73 4.91
CA ALA A 1126 -34.82 26.82 5.00
C ALA A 1126 -34.20 27.68 3.87
N GLY A 1127 -34.89 28.69 3.34
CA GLY A 1127 -34.44 29.64 2.33
C GLY A 1127 -34.01 29.03 1.00
N ALA A 1128 -34.82 29.23 -0.05
CA ALA A 1128 -34.30 29.30 -1.41
C ALA A 1128 -33.48 30.60 -1.58
N ALA A 1129 -32.42 30.78 -0.79
CA ALA A 1129 -31.35 31.67 -1.16
C ALA A 1129 -30.55 30.93 -2.24
N GLU A 1130 -30.39 31.57 -3.39
CA GLU A 1130 -29.62 31.09 -4.53
C GLU A 1130 -28.35 30.38 -4.05
N ALA A 1131 -28.07 29.22 -4.63
CA ALA A 1131 -26.75 28.61 -4.54
C ALA A 1131 -25.73 29.68 -4.96
N VAL A 1132 -25.09 30.33 -3.98
CA VAL A 1132 -23.93 31.17 -4.23
C VAL A 1132 -22.89 30.21 -4.80
N THR A 1133 -22.62 30.41 -6.09
CA THR A 1133 -22.16 29.43 -7.09
C THR A 1133 -23.27 28.50 -7.60
N GLY A 1134 -23.79 28.80 -8.80
CA GLY A 1134 -24.83 28.04 -9.52
C GLY A 1134 -24.44 26.63 -9.97
N ARG A 1135 -23.84 25.81 -9.10
CA ARG A 1135 -23.71 24.36 -9.27
C ARG A 1135 -24.62 23.67 -8.26
N SER A 1136 -25.61 22.94 -8.77
CA SER A 1136 -26.37 21.98 -7.97
C SER A 1136 -25.40 20.98 -7.32
N LEU A 1137 -25.15 21.15 -6.02
CA LEU A 1137 -24.37 20.23 -5.17
C LEU A 1137 -24.89 18.80 -5.22
N ALA A 1138 -26.16 18.60 -5.59
CA ALA A 1138 -26.77 17.27 -5.71
C ALA A 1138 -26.09 16.38 -6.77
N TYR A 1139 -25.33 16.95 -7.72
CA TYR A 1139 -24.61 16.16 -8.74
C TYR A 1139 -23.16 15.84 -8.38
N ASP A 1140 -22.49 16.64 -7.54
CA ASP A 1140 -21.06 16.41 -7.19
C ASP A 1140 -20.89 15.33 -6.10
N HIS A 1141 -21.90 15.09 -5.25
CA HIS A 1141 -21.84 14.03 -4.22
C HIS A 1141 -21.89 12.59 -4.77
N PHE A 1142 -22.28 12.42 -6.03
CA PHE A 1142 -22.44 11.11 -6.67
C PHE A 1142 -21.59 10.96 -7.95
N GLY A 1143 -20.71 11.93 -8.24
CA GLY A 1143 -20.01 12.06 -9.53
C GLY A 1143 -19.12 10.87 -9.90
N GLU A 1144 -18.57 10.16 -8.91
CA GLU A 1144 -17.74 8.96 -9.11
C GLU A 1144 -18.51 7.64 -8.96
N ALA A 1145 -19.67 7.67 -8.28
CA ALA A 1145 -20.39 6.45 -7.86
C ALA A 1145 -21.09 5.71 -9.00
N ASN A 1146 -21.00 6.23 -10.22
CA ASN A 1146 -21.40 5.51 -11.40
C ASN A 1146 -20.17 5.36 -12.28
N ARG A 1147 -19.37 4.30 -12.06
CA ARG A 1147 -18.60 3.71 -13.16
C ARG A 1147 -19.62 3.30 -14.21
N VAL A 1148 -19.84 4.22 -15.14
CA VAL A 1148 -20.74 4.07 -16.25
C VAL A 1148 -19.94 3.41 -17.36
N ALA A 1149 -20.30 2.18 -17.73
CA ALA A 1149 -19.74 1.59 -18.94
C ALA A 1149 -20.44 2.21 -20.16
N HIS A 1150 -19.71 3.01 -20.94
CA HIS A 1150 -20.17 3.46 -22.25
C HIS A 1150 -19.90 2.36 -23.29
N LEU A 1151 -20.88 2.02 -24.14
CA LEU A 1151 -20.75 0.93 -25.11
C LEU A 1151 -19.69 1.20 -26.21
N ALA A 1152 -19.31 2.47 -26.40
CA ALA A 1152 -18.24 2.87 -27.33
C ALA A 1152 -16.84 2.90 -26.68
N ARG A 1153 -16.69 2.52 -25.40
CA ARG A 1153 -15.39 2.48 -24.72
C ARG A 1153 -14.48 1.45 -25.41
N GLY A 1154 -13.27 1.87 -25.77
CA GLY A 1154 -12.28 1.03 -26.48
C GLY A 1154 -12.54 0.87 -27.99
N ARG A 1155 -13.55 1.56 -28.55
CA ARG A 1155 -13.80 1.53 -29.98
C ARG A 1155 -12.89 2.51 -30.75
N PRO A 1156 -12.59 2.25 -32.04
CA PRO A 1156 -11.83 3.17 -32.87
C PRO A 1156 -12.49 4.54 -32.96
N VAL A 1157 -11.69 5.58 -32.78
CA VAL A 1157 -12.08 6.98 -32.97
C VAL A 1157 -11.09 7.60 -33.95
N GLU A 1158 -11.60 8.18 -35.03
CA GLU A 1158 -10.80 8.98 -35.96
C GLU A 1158 -11.10 10.45 -35.74
N VAL A 1159 -10.09 11.26 -35.39
CA VAL A 1159 -10.25 12.71 -35.21
C VAL A 1159 -9.36 13.49 -36.17
N VAL A 1160 -9.96 14.40 -36.93
CA VAL A 1160 -9.28 15.22 -37.93
C VAL A 1160 -9.57 16.70 -37.70
N PRO A 1161 -8.56 17.56 -37.51
CA PRO A 1161 -7.14 17.22 -37.37
C PRO A 1161 -6.79 16.70 -35.97
N ALA A 1162 -5.63 16.05 -35.86
CA ALA A 1162 -5.13 15.51 -34.59
C ALA A 1162 -5.11 16.58 -33.47
N SER A 1163 -5.31 16.10 -32.23
CA SER A 1163 -5.29 16.95 -31.04
C SER A 1163 -3.95 17.66 -30.84
N SER A 1164 -3.99 18.83 -30.21
CA SER A 1164 -2.79 19.63 -29.97
C SER A 1164 -2.04 19.12 -28.75
N SER A 1165 -0.75 18.82 -28.92
CA SER A 1165 0.17 18.45 -27.83
C SER A 1165 0.28 19.46 -26.68
N ARG A 1166 -0.28 20.67 -26.84
CA ARG A 1166 -0.35 21.68 -25.77
C ARG A 1166 -1.43 21.38 -24.72
N TYR A 1167 -2.36 20.49 -25.02
CA TYR A 1167 -3.45 20.08 -24.15
C TYR A 1167 -3.37 18.56 -23.99
N SER A 1168 -2.63 18.13 -22.96
CA SER A 1168 -2.25 16.73 -22.72
C SER A 1168 -3.40 15.95 -22.07
N ALA A 1169 -4.46 15.69 -22.83
CA ALA A 1169 -5.55 14.81 -22.41
C ALA A 1169 -5.46 13.42 -23.02
N ALA A 1170 -6.37 12.51 -22.62
CA ALA A 1170 -6.60 11.10 -22.99
C ALA A 1170 -6.32 10.62 -24.44
N GLY A 1171 -5.89 11.48 -25.38
CA GLY A 1171 -5.90 11.21 -26.82
C GLY A 1171 -7.33 11.03 -27.31
N ASP A 1172 -7.55 10.56 -28.54
CA ASP A 1172 -8.87 10.40 -29.15
C ASP A 1172 -9.86 9.56 -28.30
N ALA A 1173 -9.36 8.71 -27.39
CA ALA A 1173 -10.13 7.93 -26.43
C ALA A 1173 -11.01 8.78 -25.49
N GLY A 1174 -10.61 10.03 -25.20
CA GLY A 1174 -11.36 10.98 -24.37
C GLY A 1174 -12.73 11.40 -24.91
N LEU A 1175 -13.07 11.03 -26.15
CA LEU A 1175 -14.37 11.31 -26.77
C LEU A 1175 -15.43 10.25 -26.43
N VAL A 1176 -15.03 9.04 -26.02
CA VAL A 1176 -15.92 7.87 -25.87
C VAL A 1176 -15.81 7.16 -24.51
N ASP A 1177 -14.89 7.58 -23.66
CA ASP A 1177 -14.66 7.04 -22.32
C ASP A 1177 -15.67 7.55 -21.26
N GLY A 1178 -16.49 8.55 -21.60
CA GLY A 1178 -17.47 9.16 -20.71
C GLY A 1178 -16.85 10.02 -19.61
N ILE A 1179 -15.55 10.30 -19.68
CA ILE A 1179 -14.83 11.08 -18.68
C ILE A 1179 -15.21 12.55 -18.83
N ARG A 1180 -15.84 13.11 -17.80
CA ARG A 1180 -16.10 14.55 -17.73
C ARG A 1180 -14.87 15.23 -17.17
N GLY A 1181 -14.19 16.02 -17.99
CA GLY A 1181 -13.09 16.83 -17.47
C GLY A 1181 -13.52 17.92 -16.50
N SER A 1182 -12.61 18.28 -15.60
CA SER A 1182 -12.77 19.35 -14.61
C SER A 1182 -12.42 20.73 -15.21
N ILE A 1183 -12.56 21.85 -14.51
CA ILE A 1183 -12.09 23.12 -15.09
C ILE A 1183 -10.55 23.18 -15.25
N ASP A 1184 -9.80 22.24 -14.66
CA ASP A 1184 -8.35 22.14 -14.84
C ASP A 1184 -8.01 21.28 -16.07
N ARG A 1185 -7.44 21.93 -17.08
CA ARG A 1185 -6.96 21.30 -18.31
C ARG A 1185 -5.70 20.43 -18.12
N ARG A 1186 -5.05 20.48 -16.96
CA ARG A 1186 -3.84 19.69 -16.66
C ARG A 1186 -4.15 18.27 -16.21
N GLY A 1187 -5.38 17.99 -15.75
CA GLY A 1187 -5.80 16.68 -15.26
C GLY A 1187 -6.10 15.65 -16.35
N GLY A 1188 -5.55 15.77 -17.56
CA GLY A 1188 -5.71 14.70 -18.57
C GLY A 1188 -7.10 14.52 -19.20
N HIS A 1189 -8.13 15.25 -18.75
CA HIS A 1189 -9.51 14.98 -19.14
C HIS A 1189 -10.09 15.88 -20.27
N TRP A 1190 -9.32 16.81 -20.83
CA TRP A 1190 -9.78 17.71 -21.91
C TRP A 1190 -8.88 17.76 -23.13
N GLN A 1191 -9.38 17.29 -24.27
CA GLN A 1191 -8.67 17.44 -25.53
C GLN A 1191 -8.82 18.85 -26.09
N GLY A 1192 -7.72 19.42 -26.58
CA GLY A 1192 -7.71 20.73 -27.22
C GLY A 1192 -7.20 20.65 -28.65
N TYR A 1193 -7.85 21.38 -29.56
CA TYR A 1193 -7.53 21.40 -30.99
C TYR A 1193 -7.10 22.79 -31.43
N ARG A 1194 -6.31 22.87 -32.49
CA ARG A 1194 -5.92 24.13 -33.15
C ARG A 1194 -6.38 24.12 -34.60
N ALA A 1195 -7.68 24.14 -34.81
CA ALA A 1195 -8.28 24.15 -36.13
C ALA A 1195 -9.59 24.94 -36.14
N ASP A 1196 -9.96 25.43 -37.32
CA ASP A 1196 -11.28 26.04 -37.53
C ASP A 1196 -12.37 24.97 -37.67
N GLU A 1197 -12.01 23.71 -37.95
CA GLU A 1197 -12.91 22.57 -38.05
C GLU A 1197 -12.26 21.34 -37.40
N VAL A 1198 -13.05 20.58 -36.64
CA VAL A 1198 -12.66 19.29 -36.04
C VAL A 1198 -13.76 18.28 -36.34
N THR A 1199 -13.41 17.15 -36.94
CA THR A 1199 -14.32 16.03 -37.21
C THR A 1199 -13.91 14.85 -36.36
N ALA A 1200 -14.85 14.22 -35.67
CA ALA A 1200 -14.65 12.95 -34.97
C ALA A 1200 -15.58 11.90 -35.57
N VAL A 1201 -15.04 10.74 -35.95
CA VAL A 1201 -15.82 9.56 -36.40
C VAL A 1201 -15.62 8.45 -35.38
N ILE A 1202 -16.72 7.98 -34.81
CA ILE A 1202 -16.74 6.92 -33.80
C ILE A 1202 -17.38 5.68 -34.42
N GLU A 1203 -16.63 4.57 -34.44
CA GLU A 1203 -17.13 3.29 -34.93
C GLU A 1203 -17.79 2.50 -33.78
N LEU A 1204 -19.09 2.26 -33.86
CA LEU A 1204 -19.84 1.58 -32.80
C LEU A 1204 -19.88 0.06 -32.97
N GLY A 1205 -19.46 -0.43 -34.16
CA GLY A 1205 -19.33 -1.84 -34.53
C GLY A 1205 -20.56 -2.38 -35.28
N GLY A 1206 -20.33 -3.27 -36.26
CA GLY A 1206 -21.37 -3.98 -37.02
C GLY A 1206 -20.97 -5.43 -37.31
N GLY A 1207 -21.94 -6.36 -37.37
CA GLY A 1207 -21.73 -7.79 -37.64
C GLY A 1207 -22.27 -8.74 -36.57
N ALA A 1208 -21.88 -10.02 -36.61
CA ALA A 1208 -22.39 -11.10 -35.73
C ALA A 1208 -22.07 -10.92 -34.23
N GLU A 1209 -21.23 -9.94 -33.87
CA GLU A 1209 -20.93 -9.50 -32.50
C GLU A 1209 -21.69 -8.23 -32.09
N ALA A 1210 -22.56 -7.69 -32.94
CA ALA A 1210 -23.33 -6.48 -32.63
C ALA A 1210 -24.37 -6.78 -31.54
N ILE A 1211 -24.13 -6.26 -30.34
CA ILE A 1211 -25.23 -6.02 -29.40
C ILE A 1211 -26.08 -4.93 -30.06
N ALA A 1212 -27.22 -5.30 -30.65
CA ALA A 1212 -28.20 -4.37 -31.20
C ALA A 1212 -28.76 -3.51 -30.05
N VAL A 1213 -28.06 -2.41 -29.74
CA VAL A 1213 -28.51 -1.39 -28.81
C VAL A 1213 -28.69 -0.12 -29.62
N PRO A 1214 -29.93 0.34 -29.84
CA PRO A 1214 -30.17 1.59 -30.54
C PRO A 1214 -29.50 2.75 -29.79
N VAL A 1215 -28.80 3.62 -30.51
CA VAL A 1215 -28.14 4.79 -29.92
C VAL A 1215 -29.20 5.86 -29.67
N GLU A 1216 -29.67 5.96 -28.42
CA GLU A 1216 -30.76 6.87 -28.06
C GLU A 1216 -30.37 8.36 -28.05
N ALA A 1217 -29.09 8.66 -27.77
CA ALA A 1217 -28.58 10.03 -27.76
C ALA A 1217 -27.06 10.12 -27.94
N VAL A 1218 -26.60 11.17 -28.61
CA VAL A 1218 -25.18 11.59 -28.65
C VAL A 1218 -25.03 12.87 -27.83
N LYS A 1219 -24.08 12.88 -26.88
CA LYS A 1219 -23.81 14.02 -25.99
C LYS A 1219 -22.36 14.45 -26.12
N VAL A 1220 -22.14 15.74 -26.33
CA VAL A 1220 -20.79 16.34 -26.38
C VAL A 1220 -20.67 17.46 -25.36
N GLY A 1221 -19.52 17.54 -24.68
CA GLY A 1221 -19.19 18.59 -23.72
C GLY A 1221 -18.03 19.46 -24.20
N PHE A 1222 -18.10 20.77 -23.94
CA PHE A 1222 -17.02 21.71 -24.25
C PHE A 1222 -16.63 22.51 -23.00
N LEU A 1223 -15.34 22.79 -22.85
CA LEU A 1223 -14.81 23.66 -21.80
C LEU A 1223 -14.36 25.00 -22.41
N GLN A 1224 -14.70 26.11 -21.74
CA GLN A 1224 -14.11 27.42 -22.01
C GLN A 1224 -13.57 28.01 -20.72
N HIS A 1225 -12.30 28.42 -20.74
CA HIS A 1225 -11.68 29.16 -19.63
C HIS A 1225 -11.21 30.55 -20.11
N PRO A 1226 -11.69 31.65 -19.51
CA PRO A 1226 -11.22 33.01 -19.82
C PRO A 1226 -9.69 33.11 -19.67
N GLY A 1227 -9.00 33.65 -20.67
CA GLY A 1227 -7.53 33.81 -20.64
C GLY A 1227 -6.70 32.60 -21.10
N SER A 1228 -7.32 31.44 -21.35
CA SER A 1228 -6.60 30.22 -21.79
C SER A 1228 -6.40 30.10 -23.31
N GLY A 1229 -7.10 30.92 -24.11
CA GLY A 1229 -7.13 30.80 -25.58
C GLY A 1229 -7.97 29.64 -26.11
N VAL A 1230 -8.85 29.05 -25.27
CA VAL A 1230 -9.79 27.97 -25.63
C VAL A 1230 -11.17 28.57 -25.92
N TYR A 1231 -11.83 28.13 -26.98
CA TYR A 1231 -13.09 28.69 -27.49
C TYR A 1231 -14.10 27.60 -27.81
N TRP A 1232 -15.39 27.92 -27.68
CA TRP A 1232 -16.48 27.02 -28.10
C TRP A 1232 -16.60 26.93 -29.63
N PRO A 1233 -17.07 25.78 -30.15
CA PRO A 1233 -17.50 25.69 -31.53
C PRO A 1233 -18.72 26.60 -31.73
N ARG A 1234 -18.79 27.24 -32.89
CA ARG A 1234 -19.99 27.98 -33.31
C ARG A 1234 -21.06 27.07 -33.88
N ARG A 1235 -20.65 25.94 -34.47
CA ARG A 1235 -21.57 24.96 -35.05
C ARG A 1235 -21.13 23.56 -34.65
N VAL A 1236 -22.10 22.73 -34.28
CA VAL A 1236 -21.92 21.29 -34.10
C VAL A 1236 -22.91 20.58 -35.01
N GLU A 1237 -22.42 19.64 -35.81
CA GLU A 1237 -23.18 18.77 -36.71
C GLU A 1237 -22.92 17.33 -36.28
N VAL A 1238 -23.96 16.51 -36.26
CA VAL A 1238 -23.88 15.08 -35.94
C VAL A 1238 -24.60 14.36 -37.06
N GLU A 1239 -24.00 13.29 -37.55
CA GLU A 1239 -24.53 12.44 -38.59
C GLU A 1239 -24.30 10.97 -38.22
N VAL A 1240 -25.13 10.08 -38.73
CA VAL A 1240 -25.12 8.65 -38.38
C VAL A 1240 -25.14 7.79 -39.63
N SER A 1241 -24.52 6.62 -39.57
CA SER A 1241 -24.40 5.68 -40.69
C SER A 1241 -24.78 4.28 -40.24
N GLU A 1242 -25.72 3.65 -40.95
CA GLU A 1242 -26.14 2.26 -40.73
C GLU A 1242 -25.16 1.26 -41.37
N ASP A 1243 -24.49 1.63 -42.47
CA ASP A 1243 -23.61 0.76 -43.26
C ASP A 1243 -22.11 1.05 -43.06
N GLY A 1244 -21.77 2.11 -42.33
CA GLY A 1244 -20.41 2.56 -42.11
C GLY A 1244 -19.75 3.28 -43.29
N GLU A 1245 -20.48 3.50 -44.39
CA GLU A 1245 -20.01 4.16 -45.62
C GLU A 1245 -20.83 5.43 -45.96
N GLY A 1246 -22.16 5.41 -45.78
CA GLY A 1246 -23.06 6.53 -45.98
C GLY A 1246 -23.51 7.16 -44.67
N PHE A 1247 -23.18 8.43 -44.43
CA PHE A 1247 -23.67 9.20 -43.29
C PHE A 1247 -24.93 9.98 -43.69
N GLY A 1248 -26.06 9.69 -43.02
CA GLY A 1248 -27.30 10.46 -43.11
C GLY A 1248 -27.31 11.60 -42.09
N GLU A 1249 -27.98 12.71 -42.43
CA GLU A 1249 -28.19 13.88 -41.56
C GLU A 1249 -29.10 13.59 -40.36
#